data_AF-A0A090LIT4-F1
#
_entry.id   AF-A0A090LIT4-F1
#
_cell.length_a   1.000
_cell.length_b   1.000
_cell.length_c   1.000
_cell.angle_alpha   90.00
_cell.angle_beta   90.00
_cell.angle_gamma   90.00
#
_symmetry.space_group_name_H-M   'P 1'
#
loop_
_entity.id
_entity.type
_entity.pdbx_description
1 polymer ?
#
loop_
_entity_poly.entity_id
_entity_poly.type
_entity_poly.pdbx_seq_one_letter_code
_entity_poly.pdbx_strand_id
1 'polypeptide(L)'
;MHIKFYPEFKIWLKLEELFNIDLFHRACYAIKIRFPDNIKDNISITHIVKDSLLTDDVVIEGEVNEKNEAISRFKAILYKKECVTLNDVFLITYKLPKSVIQSLKSLKINFEIQLLTRPRQPDSSIPILSGDPKILSTRKLCLNVKIDKSIHLKKVIYFNSNSFAAISLTLYASLIGFKLKKKSYKLELTISNQMKHIYEIILYGLLSSYHDLKNFIYRNANVLNGIVLNNEESVNIKEEIKNEINILNEHDNPWEKIEESISIKSKNLNTLFEQVIFLFKNCKQITEQLYQKEFLNRMKKLGEGFFYWEDSIISLIDDSSNHQKAHEIIIKKIEKSDYWRNIPMLDLHCEENDHLYPKGSVVLEHSFSPLPRRKDCVTISPSSSKLEENLLSTDTIDSSKIVLEKDTEIKKYTKYSNNEYSVDKVDLKIKKINSITKEKDEIIKKVESSENSSLESSSSSSSEHIEMITEMLDEIGKSDKNIVAYIAEKEKLKAIFLNLNFQCMLYSEKNSLSTKIVDYFSPDENIQHDIRFKREQSPLHLVVLVHGLEGSSLDLQGYMNFISLSNPDCNYQFLHSQCNESKTWLDIESMGKNLLNEIFETLDKMKNKPVKISFVAHSLGGLIIRSMFNITRVDTLIPYLHTFLTLNSPHCGLMYMDKKTSLGINIIKWWKQSMSLYQLTLRDNTNPRESFIYKLSLNSAFSYFQNVLLVGDYNDNFVPATSSLVEMCAESKKDNSIMGYTYREIIQNINNTIIESKNNTFLIKYIISHRSDPVMSVDRFIGRSEHVAPVDDDNFIEKFTCISAGKYFR
;
A
#
# COMPACT_ATOMS: atom_id res chain seq x y z
N MET A 1 -4.36 -41.53 27.87
CA MET A 1 -3.65 -41.76 26.58
C MET A 1 -3.33 -40.42 25.87
N HIS A 2 -2.13 -40.16 25.32
CA HIS A 2 -1.86 -38.89 24.59
C HIS A 2 -2.15 -39.02 23.08
N ILE A 3 -3.42 -39.09 22.72
CA ILE A 3 -3.86 -38.91 21.32
C ILE A 3 -3.72 -37.44 20.96
N LYS A 4 -3.14 -37.15 19.79
CA LYS A 4 -3.04 -35.78 19.28
C LYS A 4 -3.58 -35.71 17.86
N PHE A 5 -4.39 -34.68 17.63
CA PHE A 5 -4.94 -34.32 16.33
C PHE A 5 -4.14 -33.14 15.75
N TYR A 6 -3.82 -33.24 14.47
CA TYR A 6 -3.04 -32.25 13.74
C TYR A 6 -3.86 -31.80 12.52
N PRO A 7 -4.15 -30.50 12.37
CA PRO A 7 -4.89 -30.02 11.21
C PRO A 7 -4.07 -30.20 9.94
N GLU A 8 -4.74 -30.57 8.86
CA GLU A 8 -4.16 -30.66 7.51
C GLU A 8 -4.83 -29.63 6.61
N PHE A 9 -4.00 -28.81 5.96
CA PHE A 9 -4.42 -27.79 5.01
C PHE A 9 -4.02 -28.20 3.60
N LYS A 10 -4.87 -27.85 2.63
CA LYS A 10 -4.55 -27.99 1.21
C LYS A 10 -4.60 -26.61 0.57
N ILE A 11 -3.59 -26.33 -0.23
CA ILE A 11 -3.41 -25.08 -0.96
C ILE A 11 -3.24 -25.44 -2.43
N TRP A 12 -4.19 -25.00 -3.24
CA TRP A 12 -4.04 -24.98 -4.69
C TRP A 12 -3.51 -23.61 -5.07
N LEU A 13 -2.30 -23.57 -5.64
CA LEU A 13 -1.61 -22.34 -6.00
C LEU A 13 -1.26 -22.38 -7.48
N LYS A 14 -1.76 -21.40 -8.23
CA LYS A 14 -1.48 -21.21 -9.65
C LYS A 14 -0.63 -19.97 -9.85
N LEU A 15 0.51 -20.13 -10.51
CA LEU A 15 1.31 -19.04 -11.05
C LEU A 15 0.81 -18.77 -12.47
N GLU A 16 0.16 -17.62 -12.67
CA GLU A 16 -0.57 -17.35 -13.92
C GLU A 16 0.33 -16.64 -14.92
N GLU A 17 0.71 -15.39 -14.63
CA GLU A 17 1.39 -14.51 -15.59
C GLU A 17 2.58 -13.80 -14.93
N LEU A 18 3.71 -13.80 -15.64
CA LEU A 18 4.90 -13.04 -15.31
C LEU A 18 4.96 -11.80 -16.20
N PHE A 19 4.80 -10.64 -15.57
CA PHE A 19 4.85 -9.34 -16.22
C PHE A 19 6.27 -8.78 -16.16
N ASN A 20 6.92 -8.66 -17.32
CA ASN A 20 8.15 -7.90 -17.43
C ASN A 20 7.83 -6.41 -17.46
N ILE A 21 8.06 -5.71 -16.36
CA ILE A 21 7.82 -4.26 -16.32
C ILE A 21 9.08 -3.53 -16.78
N ASP A 22 10.24 -3.85 -16.20
CA ASP A 22 11.54 -3.28 -16.58
C ASP A 22 12.74 -4.19 -16.23
N LEU A 23 12.70 -5.46 -16.66
CA LEU A 23 13.86 -6.36 -16.56
C LEU A 23 14.99 -5.92 -17.51
N PHE A 24 16.22 -5.88 -17.00
CA PHE A 24 17.40 -5.37 -17.71
C PHE A 24 17.91 -6.29 -18.84
N HIS A 25 17.61 -7.59 -18.79
CA HIS A 25 18.22 -8.57 -19.69
C HIS A 25 17.18 -9.41 -20.43
N ARG A 26 17.48 -9.74 -21.68
CA ARG A 26 16.77 -10.81 -22.40
C ARG A 26 17.30 -12.15 -21.88
N ALA A 27 16.44 -12.91 -21.24
CA ALA A 27 16.82 -14.16 -20.59
C ALA A 27 15.59 -15.07 -20.44
N CYS A 28 15.83 -16.29 -19.96
CA CYS A 28 14.75 -17.17 -19.53
C CYS A 28 14.50 -16.98 -18.03
N TYR A 29 13.24 -16.79 -17.67
CA TYR A 29 12.83 -16.52 -16.30
C TYR A 29 11.88 -17.60 -15.80
N ALA A 30 11.97 -17.90 -14.51
CA ALA A 30 11.08 -18.81 -13.81
C ALA A 30 10.85 -18.31 -12.38
N ILE A 31 9.82 -18.85 -11.75
CA ILE A 31 9.47 -18.56 -10.37
C ILE A 31 9.68 -19.82 -9.54
N LYS A 32 10.42 -19.67 -8.44
CA LYS A 32 10.63 -20.75 -7.48
C LYS A 32 9.91 -20.46 -6.17
N ILE A 33 9.17 -21.44 -5.66
CA ILE A 33 8.51 -21.43 -4.36
C ILE A 33 9.34 -22.28 -3.41
N ARG A 34 9.76 -21.68 -2.29
CA ARG A 34 10.56 -22.34 -1.26
C ARG A 34 9.92 -22.19 0.11
N PHE A 35 9.82 -23.29 0.84
CA PHE A 35 9.42 -23.26 2.25
C PHE A 35 10.65 -23.29 3.17
N PRO A 36 10.59 -22.67 4.36
CA PRO A 36 11.64 -22.75 5.37
C PRO A 36 11.90 -24.18 5.84
N ASP A 37 13.15 -24.49 6.18
CA ASP A 37 13.58 -25.86 6.50
C ASP A 37 12.86 -26.46 7.70
N ASN A 38 12.40 -25.62 8.65
CA ASN A 38 11.66 -26.06 9.84
C ASN A 38 10.25 -26.62 9.55
N ILE A 39 9.69 -26.39 8.36
CA ILE A 39 8.36 -26.89 7.97
C ILE A 39 8.38 -27.81 6.74
N LYS A 40 9.54 -28.02 6.11
CA LYS A 40 9.65 -28.84 4.88
C LYS A 40 9.10 -30.25 5.04
N ASP A 41 9.42 -30.92 6.14
CA ASP A 41 8.98 -32.31 6.42
C ASP A 41 7.46 -32.43 6.58
N ASN A 42 6.79 -31.31 6.82
CA ASN A 42 5.35 -31.21 7.01
C ASN A 42 4.61 -30.83 5.73
N ILE A 43 5.33 -30.61 4.62
CA ILE A 43 4.79 -30.14 3.36
C ILE A 43 4.97 -31.23 2.31
N SER A 44 3.96 -31.45 1.48
CA SER A 44 4.11 -32.20 0.24
C SER A 44 3.61 -31.35 -0.92
N ILE A 45 4.46 -31.13 -1.92
CA ILE A 45 4.11 -30.37 -3.12
C ILE A 45 3.99 -31.33 -4.30
N THR A 46 2.96 -31.13 -5.11
CA THR A 46 2.75 -31.86 -6.36
C THR A 46 2.51 -30.88 -7.49
N HIS A 47 3.24 -31.04 -8.60
CA HIS A 47 3.05 -30.25 -9.81
C HIS A 47 1.93 -30.88 -10.65
N ILE A 48 0.86 -30.11 -10.93
CA ILE A 48 -0.27 -30.57 -11.74
C ILE A 48 -0.03 -30.19 -13.20
N VAL A 49 0.64 -31.08 -13.93
CA VAL A 49 1.01 -30.88 -15.35
C VAL A 49 -0.23 -30.83 -16.27
N LYS A 50 -1.29 -31.59 -15.95
CA LYS A 50 -2.48 -31.78 -16.83
C LYS A 50 -3.33 -30.52 -17.06
N ASP A 51 -3.25 -29.53 -16.17
CA ASP A 51 -4.07 -28.32 -16.24
C ASP A 51 -3.39 -27.18 -17.03
N SER A 52 -2.19 -27.42 -17.57
CA SER A 52 -1.45 -26.41 -18.30
C SER A 52 -1.21 -26.78 -19.75
N LEU A 53 -1.67 -25.91 -20.65
CA LEU A 53 -1.40 -26.02 -22.07
C LEU A 53 0.12 -25.89 -22.31
N LEU A 54 0.72 -26.90 -22.92
CA LEU A 54 2.06 -26.76 -23.51
C LEU A 54 1.95 -25.69 -24.60
N THR A 55 2.77 -24.67 -24.48
CA THR A 55 2.90 -23.58 -25.46
C THR A 55 4.28 -23.67 -26.07
N ASP A 56 4.41 -23.37 -27.35
CA ASP A 56 5.68 -23.52 -28.12
C ASP A 56 6.85 -22.70 -27.53
N ASP A 57 6.55 -21.75 -26.63
CA ASP A 57 7.54 -20.89 -25.96
C ASP A 57 8.07 -21.47 -24.63
N VAL A 58 7.63 -22.67 -24.21
CA VAL A 58 8.18 -23.33 -23.00
C VAL A 58 9.58 -23.85 -23.28
N VAL A 59 10.53 -23.43 -22.44
CA VAL A 59 11.94 -23.70 -22.68
C VAL A 59 12.54 -24.73 -21.72
N ILE A 60 12.05 -24.76 -20.47
CA ILE A 60 12.33 -25.81 -19.48
C ILE A 60 11.03 -26.08 -18.73
N GLU A 61 10.66 -27.35 -18.59
CA GLU A 61 9.47 -27.78 -17.85
C GLU A 61 9.54 -27.43 -16.36
N GLY A 62 8.37 -27.22 -15.77
CA GLY A 62 8.23 -26.95 -14.35
C GLY A 62 8.34 -28.24 -13.54
N GLU A 63 8.91 -28.17 -12.36
CA GLU A 63 9.19 -29.35 -11.53
C GLU A 63 9.05 -29.07 -10.03
N VAL A 64 8.97 -30.15 -9.26
CA VAL A 64 9.20 -30.13 -7.81
C VAL A 64 10.49 -30.90 -7.58
N ASN A 65 11.53 -30.21 -7.09
CA ASN A 65 12.84 -30.83 -6.90
C ASN A 65 12.88 -31.72 -5.65
N GLU A 66 13.98 -32.45 -5.47
CA GLU A 66 14.20 -33.35 -4.32
C GLU A 66 14.17 -32.62 -2.96
N LYS A 67 14.38 -31.30 -2.96
CA LYS A 67 14.31 -30.45 -1.76
C LYS A 67 12.89 -29.95 -1.46
N ASN A 68 11.88 -30.45 -2.18
CA ASN A 68 10.48 -30.05 -2.08
C ASN A 68 10.29 -28.54 -2.39
N GLU A 69 11.05 -28.03 -3.35
CA GLU A 69 10.90 -26.68 -3.89
C GLU A 69 10.20 -26.77 -5.25
N ALA A 70 9.17 -25.95 -5.45
CA ALA A 70 8.42 -25.90 -6.71
C ALA A 70 9.04 -24.85 -7.62
N ILE A 71 9.35 -25.22 -8.86
CA ILE A 71 9.92 -24.34 -9.88
C ILE A 71 8.95 -24.33 -11.05
N SER A 72 8.50 -23.13 -11.45
CA SER A 72 7.67 -22.93 -12.64
C SER A 72 8.46 -23.24 -13.91
N ARG A 73 7.77 -23.32 -15.04
CA ARG A 73 8.44 -23.36 -16.34
C ARG A 73 9.34 -22.14 -16.55
N PHE A 74 10.46 -22.37 -17.23
CA PHE A 74 11.28 -21.29 -17.75
C PHE A 74 10.70 -20.79 -19.07
N LYS A 75 10.47 -19.48 -19.10
CA LYS A 75 9.95 -18.75 -20.26
C LYS A 75 10.93 -17.68 -20.71
N ALA A 76 11.15 -17.58 -22.01
CA ALA A 76 11.94 -16.50 -22.56
C ALA A 76 11.17 -15.18 -22.46
N ILE A 77 11.85 -14.13 -21.99
CA ILE A 77 11.36 -12.75 -22.03
C ILE A 77 12.32 -11.95 -22.89
N LEU A 78 11.80 -11.34 -23.95
CA LEU A 78 12.55 -10.72 -25.04
C LEU A 78 12.37 -9.20 -25.11
N TYR A 79 11.20 -8.73 -24.70
CA TYR A 79 10.80 -7.34 -24.85
C TYR A 79 10.45 -6.72 -23.49
N LYS A 80 10.70 -5.42 -23.34
CA LYS A 80 10.17 -4.65 -22.20
C LYS A 80 8.64 -4.60 -22.29
N LYS A 81 7.96 -4.58 -21.14
CA LYS A 81 6.48 -4.56 -21.04
C LYS A 81 5.81 -5.81 -21.64
N GLU A 82 6.55 -6.90 -21.75
CA GLU A 82 6.05 -8.20 -22.17
C GLU A 82 5.34 -8.91 -21.00
N CYS A 83 4.25 -9.61 -21.28
CA CYS A 83 3.59 -10.50 -20.32
C CYS A 83 3.73 -11.92 -20.84
N VAL A 84 4.20 -12.83 -20.00
CA VAL A 84 4.31 -14.25 -20.36
C VAL A 84 3.48 -15.11 -19.42
N THR A 85 2.66 -15.96 -20.01
CA THR A 85 1.84 -16.92 -19.28
C THR A 85 2.67 -18.13 -18.83
N LEU A 86 2.68 -18.41 -17.53
CA LEU A 86 3.29 -19.60 -16.92
C LEU A 86 2.25 -20.73 -16.81
N ASN A 87 1.09 -20.43 -16.20
CA ASN A 87 0.03 -21.39 -15.90
C ASN A 87 0.52 -22.67 -15.19
N ASP A 88 1.51 -22.55 -14.31
CA ASP A 88 1.99 -23.67 -13.49
C ASP A 88 1.15 -23.77 -12.22
N VAL A 89 0.71 -24.99 -11.90
CA VAL A 89 -0.19 -25.26 -10.77
C VAL A 89 0.48 -26.21 -9.79
N PHE A 90 0.62 -25.76 -8.55
CA PHE A 90 1.17 -26.54 -7.45
C PHE A 90 0.10 -26.82 -6.41
N LEU A 91 -0.11 -28.09 -6.12
CA LEU A 91 -0.95 -28.54 -5.02
C LEU A 91 -0.08 -28.86 -3.82
N ILE A 92 -0.25 -28.08 -2.77
CA ILE A 92 0.57 -28.08 -1.56
C ILE A 92 -0.31 -28.58 -0.41
N THR A 93 0.09 -29.67 0.21
CA THR A 93 -0.55 -30.16 1.44
C THR A 93 0.36 -29.85 2.62
N TYR A 94 -0.16 -29.13 3.61
CA TYR A 94 0.57 -28.75 4.82
C TYR A 94 -0.04 -29.43 6.05
N LYS A 95 0.78 -30.22 6.74
CA LYS A 95 0.41 -30.97 7.95
C LYS A 95 0.97 -30.26 9.16
N LEU A 96 0.11 -29.70 10.02
CA LEU A 96 0.63 -28.92 11.13
C LEU A 96 1.47 -29.78 12.10
N PRO A 97 2.65 -29.29 12.56
CA PRO A 97 3.45 -30.01 13.55
C PRO A 97 2.90 -29.87 14.97
N LYS A 98 2.04 -28.87 15.22
CA LYS A 98 1.44 -28.58 16.53
C LYS A 98 0.04 -29.18 16.62
N SER A 99 -0.33 -29.64 17.82
CA SER A 99 -1.70 -30.14 18.06
C SER A 99 -2.72 -29.01 17.98
N VAL A 100 -3.99 -29.34 17.71
CA VAL A 100 -5.09 -28.35 17.60
C VAL A 100 -5.08 -27.31 18.71
N ILE A 101 -4.94 -27.71 19.98
CA ILE A 101 -4.92 -26.81 21.15
C ILE A 101 -3.86 -25.70 21.04
N GLN A 102 -2.69 -26.02 20.47
CA GLN A 102 -1.57 -25.07 20.29
C GLN A 102 -1.68 -24.24 18.99
N SER A 103 -2.65 -24.57 18.15
CA SER A 103 -2.77 -24.14 16.75
C SER A 103 -3.93 -23.17 16.51
N LEU A 104 -4.73 -22.86 17.55
CA LEU A 104 -5.96 -22.08 17.43
C LEU A 104 -5.73 -20.56 17.40
N LYS A 105 -4.56 -20.07 17.81
CA LYS A 105 -4.18 -18.65 17.72
C LYS A 105 -3.45 -18.42 16.39
N SER A 106 -4.18 -18.00 15.35
CA SER A 106 -3.70 -17.60 14.00
C SER A 106 -2.57 -18.46 13.39
N LEU A 107 -2.89 -19.25 12.37
CA LEU A 107 -1.91 -20.12 11.73
C LEU A 107 -1.24 -19.42 10.55
N LYS A 108 0.09 -19.33 10.62
CA LYS A 108 0.92 -18.67 9.61
C LYS A 108 1.74 -19.70 8.86
N ILE A 109 1.60 -19.73 7.54
CA ILE A 109 2.44 -20.51 6.64
C ILE A 109 3.37 -19.54 5.92
N ASN A 110 4.65 -19.57 6.29
CA ASN A 110 5.66 -18.72 5.66
C ASN A 110 6.32 -19.45 4.50
N PHE A 111 6.50 -18.76 3.38
CA PHE A 111 7.21 -19.27 2.21
C PHE A 111 7.83 -18.12 1.42
N GLU A 112 8.74 -18.44 0.52
CA GLU A 112 9.43 -17.49 -0.34
C GLU A 112 9.06 -17.74 -1.80
N ILE A 113 8.87 -16.65 -2.55
CA ILE A 113 8.83 -16.65 -4.00
C ILE A 113 10.12 -15.99 -4.51
N GLN A 114 10.84 -16.69 -5.39
CA GLN A 114 12.13 -16.26 -5.93
C GLN A 114 12.04 -16.14 -7.45
N LEU A 115 12.42 -14.98 -7.98
CA LEU A 115 12.59 -14.77 -9.42
C LEU A 115 13.94 -15.33 -9.86
N LEU A 116 13.91 -16.35 -10.70
CA LEU A 116 15.07 -17.01 -11.27
C LEU A 116 15.36 -16.51 -12.68
N THR A 117 16.63 -16.48 -13.05
CA THR A 117 17.06 -16.21 -14.42
C THR A 117 18.09 -17.22 -14.90
N ARG A 118 17.99 -17.57 -16.19
CA ARG A 118 19.01 -18.29 -16.94
C ARG A 118 19.38 -17.49 -18.19
N PRO A 119 20.68 -17.32 -18.49
CA PRO A 119 21.07 -16.70 -19.74
C PRO A 119 20.61 -17.56 -20.91
N ARG A 120 20.35 -16.93 -22.04
CA ARG A 120 20.03 -17.61 -23.30
C ARG A 120 21.28 -17.84 -24.14
N GLN A 121 21.19 -18.83 -25.02
CA GLN A 121 22.11 -18.90 -26.14
C GLN A 121 21.97 -17.66 -27.04
N PRO A 122 23.04 -17.22 -27.71
CA PRO A 122 22.95 -16.11 -28.66
C PRO A 122 21.85 -16.35 -29.71
N ASP A 123 21.02 -15.34 -29.94
CA ASP A 123 19.98 -15.31 -30.98
C ASP A 123 18.89 -16.41 -30.93
N SER A 124 18.76 -17.18 -29.84
CA SER A 124 17.78 -18.29 -29.79
C SER A 124 16.96 -18.31 -28.50
N SER A 125 15.70 -18.78 -28.61
CA SER A 125 14.84 -19.43 -27.57
C SER A 125 15.46 -19.78 -26.23
N ILE A 126 16.64 -20.38 -26.35
CA ILE A 126 17.02 -21.59 -25.65
C ILE A 126 17.88 -21.19 -24.46
N PRO A 127 17.64 -21.75 -23.28
CA PRO A 127 18.35 -21.40 -22.08
C PRO A 127 19.70 -22.12 -22.10
N ILE A 128 20.70 -21.50 -21.50
CA ILE A 128 21.93 -22.22 -21.17
C ILE A 128 21.61 -23.15 -19.99
N LEU A 129 21.57 -24.46 -20.27
CA LEU A 129 21.24 -25.49 -19.30
C LEU A 129 22.38 -25.78 -18.30
N SER A 130 23.62 -25.37 -18.63
CA SER A 130 24.76 -25.56 -17.74
C SER A 130 24.69 -24.61 -16.53
N GLY A 131 24.85 -25.17 -15.33
CA GLY A 131 24.87 -24.42 -14.07
C GLY A 131 23.50 -24.18 -13.45
N ASP A 132 23.52 -23.69 -12.21
CA ASP A 132 22.31 -23.36 -11.45
C ASP A 132 21.71 -22.02 -11.88
N PRO A 133 20.38 -21.87 -11.84
CA PRO A 133 19.74 -20.61 -12.18
C PRO A 133 20.08 -19.54 -11.13
N LYS A 134 20.31 -18.30 -11.59
CA LYS A 134 20.61 -17.17 -10.70
C LYS A 134 19.32 -16.62 -10.08
N ILE A 135 19.32 -16.37 -8.78
CA ILE A 135 18.23 -15.68 -8.09
C ILE A 135 18.43 -14.16 -8.28
N LEU A 136 17.41 -13.48 -8.80
CA LEU A 136 17.40 -12.04 -8.98
C LEU A 136 16.73 -11.30 -7.81
N SER A 137 15.63 -11.85 -7.31
CA SER A 137 14.85 -11.23 -6.25
C SER A 137 14.09 -12.30 -5.47
N THR A 138 13.92 -12.07 -4.18
CA THR A 138 13.18 -12.94 -3.27
C THR A 138 12.09 -12.12 -2.58
N ARG A 139 10.93 -12.74 -2.39
CA ARG A 139 9.78 -12.19 -1.67
C ARG A 139 9.32 -13.15 -0.60
N LYS A 140 9.15 -12.64 0.62
CA LYS A 140 8.68 -13.43 1.75
C LYS A 140 7.19 -13.27 1.92
N LEU A 141 6.48 -14.38 1.87
CA LEU A 141 5.04 -14.46 1.96
C LEU A 141 4.62 -15.18 3.23
N CYS A 142 3.57 -14.66 3.85
CA CYS A 142 2.91 -15.23 5.01
C CYS A 142 1.43 -15.43 4.68
N LEU A 143 0.99 -16.69 4.59
CA LEU A 143 -0.41 -17.05 4.43
C LEU A 143 -1.04 -17.30 5.82
N ASN A 144 -2.02 -16.48 6.19
CA ASN A 144 -2.73 -16.53 7.47
C ASN A 144 -3.94 -17.47 7.39
N VAL A 145 -3.72 -18.78 7.44
CA VAL A 145 -4.81 -19.78 7.38
C VAL A 145 -5.61 -19.84 8.69
N LYS A 146 -6.90 -20.21 8.57
CA LYS A 146 -7.81 -20.40 9.71
C LYS A 146 -8.48 -21.77 9.60
N ILE A 147 -8.81 -22.39 10.73
CA ILE A 147 -9.45 -23.72 10.75
C ILE A 147 -10.95 -23.67 10.44
N ASP A 148 -11.54 -22.48 10.43
CA ASP A 148 -12.98 -22.23 10.32
C ASP A 148 -13.37 -21.52 9.03
N LYS A 149 -12.39 -21.09 8.23
CA LYS A 149 -12.59 -20.35 6.98
C LYS A 149 -11.58 -20.75 5.92
N SER A 150 -12.06 -20.80 4.69
CA SER A 150 -11.25 -20.94 3.50
C SER A 150 -10.76 -19.58 2.98
N ILE A 151 -9.67 -19.59 2.23
CA ILE A 151 -9.05 -18.41 1.63
C ILE A 151 -9.03 -18.59 0.12
N HIS A 152 -9.62 -17.63 -0.59
CA HIS A 152 -9.67 -17.58 -2.04
C HIS A 152 -9.28 -16.18 -2.49
N LEU A 153 -8.19 -16.04 -3.23
CA LEU A 153 -7.69 -14.74 -3.67
C LEU A 153 -6.86 -14.83 -4.95
N LYS A 154 -6.76 -13.70 -5.65
CA LYS A 154 -5.76 -13.46 -6.69
C LYS A 154 -4.94 -12.24 -6.30
N LYS A 155 -3.62 -12.37 -6.35
CA LYS A 155 -2.69 -11.31 -5.94
C LYS A 155 -1.55 -11.15 -6.94
N VAL A 156 -1.09 -9.92 -7.09
CA VAL A 156 0.11 -9.58 -7.86
C VAL A 156 1.22 -9.22 -6.88
N ILE A 157 2.40 -9.80 -7.08
CA ILE A 157 3.60 -9.56 -6.27
C ILE A 157 4.68 -8.93 -7.14
N TYR A 158 5.21 -7.78 -6.73
CA TYR A 158 6.28 -7.08 -7.45
C TYR A 158 7.65 -7.48 -6.91
N PHE A 159 8.60 -7.75 -7.79
CA PHE A 159 10.03 -7.91 -7.48
C PHE A 159 10.74 -6.55 -7.40
N ASN A 160 12.00 -6.54 -6.93
CA ASN A 160 12.74 -5.29 -6.65
C ASN A 160 12.88 -4.42 -7.90
N SER A 161 13.04 -3.11 -7.74
CA SER A 161 13.30 -2.19 -8.87
C SER A 161 14.50 -2.58 -9.75
N ASN A 162 15.54 -3.21 -9.19
CA ASN A 162 16.69 -3.73 -9.95
C ASN A 162 16.37 -4.97 -10.82
N SER A 163 15.18 -5.54 -10.68
CA SER A 163 14.67 -6.66 -11.49
C SER A 163 13.16 -6.54 -11.56
N PHE A 164 12.68 -5.38 -12.03
CA PHE A 164 11.29 -4.99 -11.86
C PHE A 164 10.37 -5.81 -12.75
N ALA A 165 9.73 -6.78 -12.14
CA ALA A 165 8.74 -7.66 -12.73
C ALA A 165 7.65 -7.92 -11.71
N ALA A 166 6.51 -8.45 -12.15
CA ALA A 166 5.45 -8.86 -11.25
C ALA A 166 4.93 -10.25 -11.62
N ILE A 167 4.57 -11.04 -10.61
CA ILE A 167 3.93 -12.35 -10.78
C ILE A 167 2.50 -12.28 -10.28
N SER A 168 1.54 -12.65 -11.14
CA SER A 168 0.16 -12.90 -10.70
C SER A 168 0.02 -14.34 -10.23
N LEU A 169 -0.61 -14.52 -9.08
CA LEU A 169 -0.92 -15.82 -8.52
C LEU A 169 -2.37 -15.88 -8.07
N THR A 170 -2.98 -17.06 -8.22
CA THR A 170 -4.30 -17.38 -7.72
C THR A 170 -4.17 -18.51 -6.69
N LEU A 171 -4.80 -18.33 -5.53
CA LEU A 171 -4.68 -19.23 -4.40
C LEU A 171 -6.05 -19.60 -3.85
N TYR A 172 -6.26 -20.90 -3.67
CA TYR A 172 -7.36 -21.47 -2.91
C TYR A 172 -6.78 -22.32 -1.78
N ALA A 173 -7.11 -22.00 -0.54
CA ALA A 173 -6.62 -22.72 0.63
C ALA A 173 -7.77 -23.03 1.60
N SER A 174 -7.79 -24.25 2.14
CA SER A 174 -8.77 -24.65 3.15
C SER A 174 -8.19 -25.71 4.08
N LEU A 175 -8.76 -25.80 5.29
CA LEU A 175 -8.70 -27.03 6.08
C LEU A 175 -9.31 -28.17 5.25
N ILE A 176 -8.66 -29.34 5.25
CA ILE A 176 -9.19 -30.55 4.60
C ILE A 176 -9.43 -31.68 5.59
N GLY A 177 -8.88 -31.62 6.79
CA GLY A 177 -9.05 -32.67 7.78
C GLY A 177 -8.16 -32.54 8.99
N PHE A 178 -8.26 -33.54 9.88
CA PHE A 178 -7.35 -33.71 11.01
C PHE A 178 -6.70 -35.09 10.96
N LYS A 179 -5.37 -35.12 11.03
CA LYS A 179 -4.61 -36.36 11.14
C LYS A 179 -4.46 -36.79 12.59
N LEU A 180 -4.79 -38.04 12.85
CA LEU A 180 -4.60 -38.70 14.13
C LEU A 180 -3.19 -39.30 14.23
N LYS A 181 -2.48 -39.05 15.34
CA LYS A 181 -1.29 -39.85 15.73
C LYS A 181 -1.51 -40.50 17.10
N LYS A 182 -1.46 -41.84 17.14
CA LYS A 182 -1.52 -42.65 18.36
C LYS A 182 -0.09 -42.88 18.89
N LYS A 183 0.16 -42.61 20.19
CA LYS A 183 1.46 -42.84 20.85
C LYS A 183 1.52 -44.14 21.69
N SER A 184 0.40 -44.84 21.90
CA SER A 184 0.32 -46.09 22.69
C SER A 184 -0.93 -46.89 22.28
N TYR A 185 -0.91 -48.22 22.47
CA TYR A 185 -1.98 -49.16 22.05
C TYR A 185 -2.98 -49.55 23.15
N LYS A 186 -2.88 -49.02 24.38
CA LYS A 186 -3.88 -49.28 25.44
C LYS A 186 -5.06 -48.29 25.32
N LEU A 187 -6.21 -48.78 24.86
CA LEU A 187 -7.49 -48.05 24.81
C LEU A 187 -8.08 -47.96 26.22
N GLU A 188 -8.22 -46.74 26.74
CA GLU A 188 -9.09 -46.46 27.89
C GLU A 188 -10.56 -46.54 27.43
N LEU A 189 -11.41 -47.22 28.20
CA LEU A 189 -12.85 -47.39 27.90
C LEU A 189 -13.65 -46.07 28.03
N THR A 190 -13.08 -45.02 28.64
CA THR A 190 -13.75 -43.74 28.91
C THR A 190 -12.98 -42.54 28.34
N ILE A 191 -13.70 -41.55 27.80
CA ILE A 191 -13.15 -40.30 27.24
C ILE A 191 -13.14 -39.19 28.30
N SER A 192 -12.00 -38.54 28.50
CA SER A 192 -11.89 -37.40 29.42
C SER A 192 -12.63 -36.15 28.91
N ASN A 193 -13.09 -35.28 29.81
CA ASN A 193 -13.73 -34.00 29.44
C ASN A 193 -12.83 -33.13 28.55
N GLN A 194 -11.52 -33.12 28.80
CA GLN A 194 -10.56 -32.44 27.95
C GLN A 194 -10.58 -32.95 26.49
N MET A 195 -10.72 -34.27 26.28
CA MET A 195 -10.81 -34.83 24.93
C MET A 195 -12.15 -34.53 24.25
N LYS A 196 -13.24 -34.43 25.01
CA LYS A 196 -14.54 -33.98 24.47
C LYS A 196 -14.46 -32.54 23.95
N HIS A 197 -13.81 -31.65 24.69
CA HIS A 197 -13.56 -30.27 24.27
C HIS A 197 -12.62 -30.16 23.05
N ILE A 198 -11.59 -31.03 22.95
CA ILE A 198 -10.75 -31.11 21.75
C ILE A 198 -11.57 -31.58 20.55
N TYR A 199 -12.46 -32.55 20.74
CA TYR A 199 -13.36 -33.05 19.70
C TYR A 199 -14.37 -31.97 19.25
N GLU A 200 -14.93 -31.19 20.17
CA GLU A 200 -15.75 -30.01 19.88
C GLU A 200 -15.05 -29.03 18.92
N ILE A 201 -13.79 -28.68 19.21
CA ILE A 201 -13.00 -27.78 18.36
C ILE A 201 -12.77 -28.38 16.97
N ILE A 202 -12.48 -29.68 16.89
CA ILE A 202 -12.26 -30.38 15.63
C ILE A 202 -13.54 -30.38 14.79
N LEU A 203 -14.68 -30.74 15.39
CA LEU A 203 -15.98 -30.70 14.74
C LEU A 203 -16.30 -29.29 14.25
N TYR A 204 -16.06 -28.27 15.09
CA TYR A 204 -16.24 -26.88 14.71
C TYR A 204 -15.42 -26.52 13.47
N GLY A 205 -14.12 -26.83 13.43
CA GLY A 205 -13.27 -26.53 12.28
C GLY A 205 -13.73 -27.23 11.01
N LEU A 206 -14.05 -28.53 11.09
CA LEU A 206 -14.53 -29.31 9.95
C LEU A 206 -15.86 -28.80 9.40
N LEU A 207 -16.85 -28.58 10.27
CA LEU A 207 -18.19 -28.13 9.87
C LEU A 207 -18.15 -26.68 9.38
N SER A 208 -17.46 -25.78 10.07
CA SER A 208 -17.37 -24.37 9.67
C SER A 208 -16.69 -24.21 8.31
N SER A 209 -15.55 -24.90 8.10
CA SER A 209 -14.88 -24.90 6.79
C SER A 209 -15.74 -25.51 5.70
N TYR A 210 -16.50 -26.57 6.01
CA TYR A 210 -17.42 -27.19 5.05
C TYR A 210 -18.52 -26.20 4.64
N HIS A 211 -19.16 -25.53 5.59
CA HIS A 211 -20.18 -24.52 5.32
C HIS A 211 -19.61 -23.29 4.60
N ASP A 212 -18.39 -22.86 4.94
CA ASP A 212 -17.73 -21.74 4.27
C ASP A 212 -17.47 -22.03 2.78
N LEU A 213 -16.93 -23.21 2.45
CA LEU A 213 -16.77 -23.66 1.06
C LEU A 213 -18.13 -23.82 0.36
N LYS A 214 -19.12 -24.40 1.04
CA LYS A 214 -20.49 -24.54 0.50
C LYS A 214 -21.06 -23.16 0.14
N ASN A 215 -20.96 -22.20 1.06
CA ASN A 215 -21.39 -20.82 0.88
C ASN A 215 -20.62 -20.10 -0.23
N PHE A 216 -19.32 -20.39 -0.38
CA PHE A 216 -18.53 -19.87 -1.49
C PHE A 216 -19.08 -20.36 -2.84
N ILE A 217 -19.46 -21.64 -2.96
CA ILE A 217 -20.12 -22.15 -4.17
C ILE A 217 -21.44 -21.44 -4.41
N TYR A 218 -22.33 -21.35 -3.41
CA TYR A 218 -23.64 -20.69 -3.57
C TYR A 218 -23.53 -19.23 -4.00
N ARG A 219 -22.69 -18.44 -3.32
CA ARG A 219 -22.52 -17.00 -3.60
C ARG A 219 -22.03 -16.72 -5.01
N ASN A 220 -21.27 -17.66 -5.58
CA ASN A 220 -20.64 -17.53 -6.89
C ASN A 220 -21.28 -18.42 -7.96
N ALA A 221 -22.38 -19.11 -7.65
CA ALA A 221 -23.05 -20.04 -8.56
C ALA A 221 -23.62 -19.34 -9.80
N ASN A 222 -24.03 -18.07 -9.67
CA ASN A 222 -24.50 -17.24 -10.78
C ASN A 222 -23.45 -17.02 -11.88
N VAL A 223 -22.16 -17.10 -11.53
CA VAL A 223 -21.03 -16.97 -12.46
C VAL A 223 -20.81 -18.28 -13.26
N LEU A 224 -21.34 -19.38 -12.76
CA LEU A 224 -21.35 -20.67 -13.43
C LEU A 224 -22.60 -20.75 -14.29
N ASN A 225 -22.48 -20.44 -15.59
CA ASN A 225 -23.55 -20.49 -16.59
C ASN A 225 -24.39 -21.78 -16.46
N GLY A 226 -25.51 -21.73 -15.73
CA GLY A 226 -26.49 -22.82 -15.64
C GLY A 226 -26.79 -23.40 -14.25
N ILE A 227 -26.16 -22.97 -13.15
CA ILE A 227 -26.47 -23.54 -11.81
C ILE A 227 -27.26 -22.54 -10.96
N VAL A 228 -28.57 -22.77 -10.83
CA VAL A 228 -29.41 -22.14 -9.79
C VAL A 228 -29.46 -23.07 -8.59
N LEU A 229 -28.64 -22.80 -7.58
CA LEU A 229 -28.74 -23.52 -6.31
C LEU A 229 -29.81 -22.84 -5.44
N ASN A 230 -30.96 -23.49 -5.23
CA ASN A 230 -31.97 -23.03 -4.28
C ASN A 230 -31.59 -23.49 -2.85
N ASN A 231 -31.80 -22.59 -1.89
CA ASN A 231 -31.63 -22.70 -0.43
C ASN A 231 -30.22 -22.41 0.14
N GLU A 232 -30.02 -21.18 0.63
CA GLU A 232 -29.16 -20.91 1.78
C GLU A 232 -29.88 -21.45 3.04
N GLU A 233 -29.70 -22.72 3.36
CA GLU A 233 -30.04 -23.19 4.71
C GLU A 233 -29.02 -22.61 5.69
N SER A 234 -29.46 -21.70 6.56
CA SER A 234 -28.65 -21.20 7.67
C SER A 234 -28.46 -22.34 8.67
N VAL A 235 -27.33 -23.03 8.59
CA VAL A 235 -27.03 -24.14 9.51
C VAL A 235 -26.48 -23.62 10.82
N ASN A 236 -27.10 -24.03 11.93
CA ASN A 236 -26.63 -23.74 13.27
C ASN A 236 -25.51 -24.72 13.67
N ILE A 237 -24.27 -24.34 13.38
CA ILE A 237 -23.07 -25.16 13.67
C ILE A 237 -23.03 -25.62 15.14
N LYS A 238 -23.48 -24.77 16.09
CA LYS A 238 -23.49 -25.13 17.52
C LYS A 238 -24.45 -26.28 17.82
N GLU A 239 -25.59 -26.33 17.13
CA GLU A 239 -26.59 -27.37 17.30
C GLU A 239 -26.12 -28.70 16.70
N GLU A 240 -25.48 -28.67 15.52
CA GLU A 240 -24.87 -29.87 14.92
C GLU A 240 -23.78 -30.47 15.81
N ILE A 241 -22.90 -29.62 16.37
CA ILE A 241 -21.86 -30.06 17.31
C ILE A 241 -22.50 -30.70 18.56
N LYS A 242 -23.54 -30.08 19.11
CA LYS A 242 -24.25 -30.62 20.28
C LYS A 242 -24.86 -31.99 19.99
N ASN A 243 -25.44 -32.17 18.81
CA ASN A 243 -26.01 -33.45 18.38
C ASN A 243 -24.93 -34.53 18.24
N GLU A 244 -23.79 -34.22 17.63
CA GLU A 244 -22.65 -35.15 17.52
C GLU A 244 -22.08 -35.56 18.89
N ILE A 245 -22.06 -34.63 19.86
CA ILE A 245 -21.58 -34.92 21.22
C ILE A 245 -22.58 -35.80 21.99
N ASN A 246 -23.88 -35.59 21.80
CA ASN A 246 -24.90 -36.45 22.39
C ASN A 246 -24.75 -37.88 21.86
N ILE A 247 -24.60 -38.05 20.54
CA ILE A 247 -24.34 -39.35 19.91
C ILE A 247 -23.07 -39.99 20.47
N LEU A 248 -22.00 -39.21 20.68
CA LEU A 248 -20.76 -39.71 21.27
C LEU A 248 -20.95 -40.22 22.71
N ASN A 249 -21.76 -39.53 23.52
CA ASN A 249 -22.00 -39.90 24.91
C ASN A 249 -22.84 -41.19 25.05
N GLU A 250 -23.64 -41.51 24.04
CA GLU A 250 -24.50 -42.71 24.02
C GLU A 250 -23.83 -43.94 23.38
N HIS A 251 -22.63 -43.79 22.80
CA HIS A 251 -21.97 -44.84 22.02
C HIS A 251 -21.11 -45.79 22.88
N ASP A 252 -21.22 -47.10 22.63
CA ASP A 252 -20.51 -48.15 23.38
C ASP A 252 -18.98 -48.07 23.26
N ASN A 253 -18.48 -47.66 22.08
CA ASN A 253 -17.06 -47.42 21.83
C ASN A 253 -16.82 -45.98 21.34
N PRO A 254 -16.63 -45.01 22.25
CA PRO A 254 -16.62 -43.60 21.88
C PRO A 254 -15.34 -43.21 21.10
N TRP A 255 -14.23 -43.93 21.23
CA TRP A 255 -13.01 -43.67 20.46
C TRP A 255 -13.15 -44.01 18.98
N GLU A 256 -13.72 -45.18 18.70
CA GLU A 256 -14.02 -45.60 17.33
C GLU A 256 -14.96 -44.60 16.66
N LYS A 257 -15.95 -44.09 17.41
CA LYS A 257 -16.87 -43.08 16.89
C LYS A 257 -16.20 -41.75 16.55
N ILE A 258 -15.28 -41.27 17.38
CA ILE A 258 -14.48 -40.07 17.08
C ILE A 258 -13.66 -40.25 15.82
N GLU A 259 -12.95 -41.38 15.68
CA GLU A 259 -12.10 -41.66 14.53
C GLU A 259 -12.93 -41.77 13.24
N GLU A 260 -14.05 -42.46 13.30
CA GLU A 260 -15.01 -42.58 12.19
C GLU A 260 -15.56 -41.21 11.78
N SER A 261 -16.08 -40.43 12.74
CA SER A 261 -16.71 -39.13 12.47
C SER A 261 -15.72 -38.13 11.86
N ILE A 262 -14.50 -38.04 12.42
CA ILE A 262 -13.44 -37.17 11.87
C ILE A 262 -13.04 -37.62 10.46
N SER A 263 -12.90 -38.93 10.23
CA SER A 263 -12.53 -39.48 8.93
C SER A 263 -13.58 -39.16 7.85
N ILE A 264 -14.86 -39.40 8.14
CA ILE A 264 -15.98 -39.11 7.22
C ILE A 264 -16.07 -37.62 6.93
N LYS A 265 -16.08 -36.77 7.96
CA LYS A 265 -16.20 -35.31 7.79
C LYS A 265 -14.97 -34.73 7.07
N SER A 266 -13.76 -35.22 7.34
CA SER A 266 -12.55 -34.82 6.61
C SER A 266 -12.62 -35.22 5.13
N LYS A 267 -13.09 -36.43 4.82
CA LYS A 267 -13.28 -36.89 3.43
C LYS A 267 -14.29 -36.02 2.69
N ASN A 268 -15.41 -35.69 3.32
CA ASN A 268 -16.44 -34.83 2.73
C ASN A 268 -15.91 -33.41 2.50
N LEU A 269 -15.21 -32.83 3.47
CA LEU A 269 -14.59 -31.52 3.37
C LEU A 269 -13.54 -31.45 2.24
N ASN A 270 -12.65 -32.44 2.18
CA ASN A 270 -11.66 -32.52 1.12
C ASN A 270 -12.33 -32.67 -0.27
N THR A 271 -13.40 -33.47 -0.37
CA THR A 271 -14.14 -33.62 -1.63
C THR A 271 -14.79 -32.31 -2.07
N LEU A 272 -15.39 -31.57 -1.13
CA LEU A 272 -15.99 -30.27 -1.42
C LEU A 272 -14.94 -29.24 -1.86
N PHE A 273 -13.75 -29.25 -1.24
CA PHE A 273 -12.64 -28.41 -1.67
C PHE A 273 -12.22 -28.72 -3.12
N GLU A 274 -12.06 -29.99 -3.48
CA GLU A 274 -11.75 -30.37 -4.87
C GLU A 274 -12.86 -29.96 -5.85
N GLN A 275 -14.13 -29.98 -5.43
CA GLN A 275 -15.25 -29.46 -6.22
C GLN A 275 -15.15 -27.95 -6.44
N VAL A 276 -14.79 -27.17 -5.41
CA VAL A 276 -14.55 -25.72 -5.54
C VAL A 276 -13.46 -25.45 -6.58
N ILE A 277 -12.33 -26.16 -6.50
CA ILE A 277 -11.26 -26.04 -7.49
C ILE A 277 -11.77 -26.40 -8.88
N PHE A 278 -12.47 -27.53 -9.02
CA PHE A 278 -13.01 -27.99 -10.31
C PHE A 278 -13.94 -26.95 -10.96
N LEU A 279 -14.83 -26.35 -10.17
CA LEU A 279 -15.82 -25.38 -10.66
C LEU A 279 -15.18 -24.04 -11.05
N PHE A 280 -14.21 -23.56 -10.27
CA PHE A 280 -13.76 -22.16 -10.36
C PHE A 280 -12.35 -21.96 -10.90
N LYS A 281 -11.49 -22.99 -10.99
CA LYS A 281 -10.08 -22.84 -11.40
C LYS A 281 -9.84 -22.13 -12.74
N ASN A 282 -10.81 -22.21 -13.65
CA ASN A 282 -10.75 -21.62 -15.00
C ASN A 282 -11.82 -20.54 -15.23
N CYS A 283 -12.54 -20.12 -14.18
CA CYS A 283 -13.59 -19.13 -14.31
C CYS A 283 -13.01 -17.71 -14.31
N LYS A 284 -12.82 -17.11 -15.50
CA LYS A 284 -12.25 -15.75 -15.65
C LYS A 284 -12.96 -14.71 -14.79
N GLN A 285 -14.30 -14.74 -14.75
CA GLN A 285 -15.12 -13.80 -13.97
C GLN A 285 -14.86 -13.89 -12.46
N ILE A 286 -14.72 -15.10 -11.89
CA ILE A 286 -14.34 -15.26 -10.48
C ILE A 286 -12.91 -14.79 -10.24
N THR A 287 -11.96 -15.16 -11.10
CA THR A 287 -10.57 -14.73 -10.98
C THR A 287 -10.46 -13.20 -10.97
N GLU A 288 -11.24 -12.51 -11.80
CA GLU A 288 -11.30 -11.04 -11.82
C GLU A 288 -11.93 -10.46 -10.55
N GLN A 289 -13.05 -11.02 -10.07
CA GLN A 289 -13.68 -10.58 -8.81
C GLN A 289 -12.76 -10.76 -7.61
N LEU A 290 -12.04 -11.89 -7.54
CA LEU A 290 -11.04 -12.16 -6.50
C LEU A 290 -9.91 -11.15 -6.56
N TYR A 291 -9.45 -10.80 -7.77
CA TYR A 291 -8.39 -9.82 -7.95
C TYR A 291 -8.83 -8.42 -7.53
N GLN A 292 -10.00 -7.95 -7.98
CA GLN A 292 -10.52 -6.63 -7.61
C GLN A 292 -10.72 -6.50 -6.10
N LYS A 293 -11.28 -7.52 -5.45
CA LYS A 293 -11.49 -7.54 -4.01
C LYS A 293 -10.17 -7.50 -3.24
N GLU A 294 -9.22 -8.36 -3.59
CA GLU A 294 -7.91 -8.42 -2.92
C GLU A 294 -7.11 -7.13 -3.15
N PHE A 295 -7.15 -6.61 -4.37
CA PHE A 295 -6.52 -5.35 -4.72
C PHE A 295 -7.08 -4.17 -3.91
N LEU A 296 -8.41 -4.04 -3.81
CA LEU A 296 -9.06 -2.98 -3.02
C LEU A 296 -8.69 -3.09 -1.53
N ASN A 297 -8.68 -4.31 -0.97
CA ASN A 297 -8.26 -4.54 0.42
C ASN A 297 -6.80 -4.11 0.63
N ARG A 298 -5.91 -4.47 -0.29
CA ARG A 298 -4.51 -4.06 -0.25
C ARG A 298 -4.34 -2.55 -0.38
N MET A 299 -5.08 -1.87 -1.27
CA MET A 299 -5.00 -0.41 -1.41
C MET A 299 -5.48 0.32 -0.17
N LYS A 300 -6.58 -0.13 0.46
CA LYS A 300 -7.04 0.42 1.75
C LYS A 300 -5.98 0.26 2.83
N LYS A 301 -5.34 -0.91 2.87
CA LYS A 301 -4.25 -1.21 3.80
C LYS A 301 -3.03 -0.30 3.55
N LEU A 302 -2.57 -0.16 2.31
CA LEU A 302 -1.48 0.76 1.96
C LEU A 302 -1.84 2.23 2.27
N GLY A 303 -3.11 2.60 2.19
CA GLY A 303 -3.62 3.92 2.59
C GLY A 303 -3.62 4.17 4.10
N GLU A 304 -3.36 3.17 4.94
CA GLU A 304 -3.18 3.39 6.38
C GLU A 304 -1.86 4.15 6.65
N GLY A 305 -1.88 5.04 7.65
CA GLY A 305 -0.77 5.97 7.88
C GLY A 305 -0.64 7.08 6.83
N PHE A 306 -1.60 7.18 5.90
CA PHE A 306 -1.66 8.25 4.90
C PHE A 306 -2.84 9.17 5.22
N PHE A 307 -2.53 10.37 5.72
CA PHE A 307 -3.49 11.38 6.13
C PHE A 307 -3.49 12.54 5.15
N TYR A 308 -4.63 13.22 5.00
CA TYR A 308 -4.74 14.38 4.14
C TYR A 308 -5.74 15.42 4.64
N TRP A 309 -5.51 16.67 4.27
CA TRP A 309 -6.43 17.79 4.46
C TRP A 309 -6.22 18.83 3.36
N GLU A 310 -7.18 19.73 3.23
CA GLU A 310 -7.20 20.72 2.14
C GLU A 310 -7.41 22.11 2.72
N ASP A 311 -6.61 23.07 2.24
CA ASP A 311 -6.77 24.49 2.53
C ASP A 311 -6.84 25.32 1.24
N SER A 312 -7.21 26.60 1.37
CA SER A 312 -7.09 27.57 0.28
C SER A 312 -5.64 28.01 0.12
N ILE A 313 -5.18 28.26 -1.11
CA ILE A 313 -3.84 28.80 -1.36
C ILE A 313 -3.54 30.11 -0.61
N ILE A 314 -4.57 30.87 -0.21
CA ILE A 314 -4.43 32.11 0.58
C ILE A 314 -3.83 31.83 1.97
N SER A 315 -4.04 30.65 2.55
CA SER A 315 -3.54 30.33 3.90
C SER A 315 -2.01 30.29 3.97
N LEU A 316 -1.31 30.21 2.84
CA LEU A 316 0.14 30.34 2.76
C LEU A 316 0.67 31.70 3.26
N ILE A 317 -0.18 32.73 3.30
CA ILE A 317 0.18 34.09 3.76
C ILE A 317 0.13 34.18 5.29
N ASP A 318 -0.79 33.46 5.94
CA ASP A 318 -1.11 33.54 7.37
C ASP A 318 -0.26 32.58 8.24
N ASP A 319 1.01 32.35 7.89
CA ASP A 319 1.90 31.39 8.57
C ASP A 319 2.45 31.91 9.92
N SER A 320 1.55 32.33 10.81
CA SER A 320 1.86 32.74 12.18
C SER A 320 2.18 31.54 13.10
N SER A 321 1.66 30.35 12.76
CA SER A 321 1.80 29.13 13.55
C SER A 321 3.13 28.39 13.28
N ASN A 322 3.45 27.40 14.10
CA ASN A 322 4.65 26.56 13.97
C ASN A 322 4.24 25.18 13.45
N HIS A 323 3.92 25.10 12.16
CA HIS A 323 3.44 23.90 11.48
C HIS A 323 4.37 22.69 11.71
N GLN A 324 5.68 22.89 11.63
CA GLN A 324 6.68 21.84 11.87
C GLN A 324 6.47 21.12 13.20
N LYS A 325 6.37 21.87 14.32
CA LYS A 325 6.19 21.24 15.64
C LYS A 325 4.88 20.48 15.75
N ALA A 326 3.80 21.01 15.15
CA ALA A 326 2.52 20.33 15.15
C ALA A 326 2.61 19.00 14.39
N HIS A 327 3.16 19.01 13.17
CA HIS A 327 3.35 17.81 12.37
C HIS A 327 4.25 16.77 13.06
N GLU A 328 5.36 17.18 13.68
CA GLU A 328 6.22 16.28 14.45
C GLU A 328 5.49 15.62 15.63
N ILE A 329 4.62 16.37 16.33
CA ILE A 329 3.79 15.83 17.42
C ILE A 329 2.80 14.80 16.86
N ILE A 330 2.12 15.12 15.75
CA ILE A 330 1.15 14.23 15.10
C ILE A 330 1.83 12.92 14.65
N ILE A 331 2.96 13.00 13.96
CA ILE A 331 3.75 11.83 13.52
C ILE A 331 4.14 10.97 14.73
N LYS A 332 4.68 11.58 15.80
CA LYS A 332 5.06 10.86 17.03
C LYS A 332 3.85 10.21 17.71
N LYS A 333 2.65 10.80 17.62
CA LYS A 333 1.41 10.20 18.15
C LYS A 333 0.97 9.01 17.31
N ILE A 334 1.06 9.10 15.98
CA ILE A 334 0.77 7.99 15.05
C ILE A 334 1.70 6.82 15.35
N GLU A 335 3.02 7.05 15.32
CA GLU A 335 4.04 6.00 15.47
C GLU A 335 3.98 5.26 16.81
N LYS A 336 3.48 5.93 17.85
CA LYS A 336 3.31 5.34 19.20
C LYS A 336 1.93 4.74 19.44
N SER A 337 0.97 4.95 18.54
CA SER A 337 -0.41 4.49 18.71
C SER A 337 -0.56 2.98 18.53
N ASP A 338 -1.55 2.41 19.22
CA ASP A 338 -1.93 1.01 19.02
C ASP A 338 -2.63 0.80 17.67
N TYR A 339 -3.24 1.85 17.11
CA TYR A 339 -3.69 1.88 15.71
C TYR A 339 -2.55 1.46 14.76
N TRP A 340 -1.39 2.10 14.87
CA TRP A 340 -0.27 1.86 13.94
C TRP A 340 0.37 0.48 14.14
N ARG A 341 0.39 -0.02 15.38
CA ARG A 341 0.97 -1.33 15.71
C ARG A 341 0.08 -2.51 15.33
N ASN A 342 -1.24 -2.34 15.42
CA ASN A 342 -2.20 -3.43 15.33
C ASN A 342 -2.97 -3.45 14.00
N ILE A 343 -2.43 -2.82 12.94
CA ILE A 343 -3.08 -2.83 11.63
C ILE A 343 -3.22 -4.28 11.13
N PRO A 344 -4.43 -4.79 10.82
CA PRO A 344 -4.65 -6.19 10.46
C PRO A 344 -3.86 -6.66 9.24
N MET A 345 -3.20 -7.82 9.30
CA MET A 345 -2.50 -8.38 8.15
C MET A 345 -3.47 -8.85 7.06
N LEU A 346 -3.04 -8.80 5.81
CA LEU A 346 -3.75 -9.43 4.69
C LEU A 346 -3.71 -10.96 4.84
N ASP A 347 -4.66 -11.67 4.23
CA ASP A 347 -4.70 -13.14 4.27
C ASP A 347 -3.43 -13.73 3.64
N LEU A 348 -2.97 -13.17 2.52
CA LEU A 348 -1.65 -13.40 1.94
C LEU A 348 -0.82 -12.12 2.04
N HIS A 349 0.07 -12.04 3.02
CA HIS A 349 0.91 -10.87 3.26
C HIS A 349 2.31 -11.06 2.67
N CYS A 350 2.80 -10.08 1.92
CA CYS A 350 4.17 -10.03 1.42
C CYS A 350 4.98 -9.01 2.23
N GLU A 351 6.06 -9.46 2.87
CA GLU A 351 6.86 -8.64 3.78
C GLU A 351 7.47 -7.43 3.07
N GLU A 352 7.85 -7.54 1.80
CA GLU A 352 8.44 -6.42 1.05
C GLU A 352 7.39 -5.49 0.41
N ASN A 353 6.22 -6.02 0.00
CA ASN A 353 5.22 -5.25 -0.74
C ASN A 353 4.09 -4.66 0.12
N ASP A 354 3.84 -5.20 1.32
CA ASP A 354 2.66 -4.84 2.14
C ASP A 354 3.01 -4.29 3.51
N HIS A 355 4.29 -3.99 3.76
CA HIS A 355 4.75 -3.61 5.08
C HIS A 355 4.30 -2.21 5.49
N LEU A 356 3.89 -2.05 6.74
CA LEU A 356 3.47 -0.76 7.32
C LEU A 356 4.11 -0.52 8.68
N TYR A 357 4.04 -1.48 9.59
CA TYR A 357 4.66 -1.36 10.90
C TYR A 357 5.67 -2.49 11.12
N PRO A 358 6.86 -2.24 11.68
CA PRO A 358 7.38 -0.95 12.15
C PRO A 358 8.12 -0.11 11.10
N LYS A 359 8.24 -0.57 9.85
CA LYS A 359 9.15 0.03 8.85
C LYS A 359 8.45 0.88 7.78
N GLY A 360 7.12 0.88 7.71
CA GLY A 360 6.40 1.66 6.71
C GLY A 360 6.33 3.14 7.06
N SER A 361 6.21 3.95 6.02
CA SER A 361 6.22 5.42 6.14
C SER A 361 4.85 5.98 6.49
N VAL A 362 4.86 7.02 7.34
CA VAL A 362 3.71 7.89 7.58
C VAL A 362 3.77 9.04 6.57
N VAL A 363 2.65 9.36 5.93
CA VAL A 363 2.54 10.44 4.95
C VAL A 363 1.40 11.36 5.34
N LEU A 364 1.69 12.65 5.43
CA LEU A 364 0.72 13.72 5.63
C LEU A 364 0.67 14.56 4.35
N GLU A 365 -0.47 14.58 3.66
CA GLU A 365 -0.71 15.37 2.45
C GLU A 365 -1.53 16.62 2.79
N HIS A 366 -0.89 17.77 2.64
CA HIS A 366 -1.53 19.07 2.74
C HIS A 366 -1.75 19.61 1.32
N SER A 367 -3.00 19.63 0.87
CA SER A 367 -3.34 20.16 -0.46
C SER A 367 -3.83 21.61 -0.35
N PHE A 368 -3.36 22.45 -1.27
CA PHE A 368 -3.78 23.84 -1.38
C PHE A 368 -4.49 24.06 -2.71
N SER A 369 -5.78 24.37 -2.62
CA SER A 369 -6.62 24.61 -3.80
C SER A 369 -6.41 26.04 -4.34
N PRO A 370 -6.31 26.20 -5.68
CA PRO A 370 -6.19 27.51 -6.30
C PRO A 370 -7.50 28.29 -6.19
N LEU A 371 -7.42 29.62 -6.27
CA LEU A 371 -8.61 30.46 -6.20
C LEU A 371 -9.51 30.27 -7.43
N PRO A 372 -10.83 30.03 -7.25
CA PRO A 372 -11.76 29.98 -8.37
C PRO A 372 -11.88 31.37 -9.00
N ARG A 373 -11.42 31.52 -10.25
CA ARG A 373 -11.64 32.77 -10.99
C ARG A 373 -13.13 32.95 -11.28
N ARG A 374 -13.68 34.13 -10.96
CA ARG A 374 -14.90 34.62 -11.62
C ARG A 374 -14.58 34.66 -13.11
N LYS A 375 -15.34 33.92 -13.93
CA LYS A 375 -15.27 34.10 -15.39
C LYS A 375 -15.58 35.57 -15.65
N ASP A 376 -14.64 36.29 -16.25
CA ASP A 376 -14.88 37.65 -16.69
C ASP A 376 -16.11 37.65 -17.60
N CYS A 377 -17.16 38.33 -17.14
CA CYS A 377 -18.33 38.59 -17.94
C CYS A 377 -17.85 39.44 -19.10
N VAL A 378 -17.90 38.88 -20.31
CA VAL A 378 -17.53 39.58 -21.55
C VAL A 378 -18.29 40.90 -21.59
N THR A 379 -17.55 41.99 -21.43
CA THR A 379 -18.01 43.36 -21.62
C THR A 379 -18.39 43.53 -23.08
N ILE A 380 -19.68 43.36 -23.38
CA ILE A 380 -20.27 43.83 -24.62
C ILE A 380 -20.52 45.34 -24.44
N SER A 381 -19.79 46.15 -25.19
CA SER A 381 -20.04 47.59 -25.35
C SER A 381 -21.29 47.86 -26.20
N PRO A 382 -21.88 49.05 -26.11
CA PRO A 382 -23.34 49.23 -26.16
C PRO A 382 -23.87 49.55 -27.57
N SER A 383 -25.06 49.07 -27.91
CA SER A 383 -25.90 49.74 -28.90
C SER A 383 -27.42 49.52 -28.66
N SER A 384 -28.09 50.67 -28.55
CA SER A 384 -29.47 50.99 -28.93
C SER A 384 -30.68 50.28 -28.28
N SER A 385 -31.26 51.01 -27.31
CA SER A 385 -32.66 51.51 -27.27
C SER A 385 -33.84 50.53 -27.34
N LYS A 386 -34.62 50.46 -26.25
CA LYS A 386 -35.98 51.06 -26.17
C LYS A 386 -36.54 51.04 -24.73
N LEU A 387 -37.06 52.22 -24.34
CA LEU A 387 -37.97 52.54 -23.22
C LEU A 387 -39.27 51.68 -23.31
N GLU A 388 -40.14 51.47 -22.32
CA GLU A 388 -40.39 52.00 -20.97
C GLU A 388 -41.55 51.21 -20.32
N GLU A 389 -41.75 51.40 -19.00
CA GLU A 389 -43.03 51.40 -18.23
C GLU A 389 -43.68 50.04 -17.79
N ASN A 390 -44.22 49.81 -16.58
CA ASN A 390 -44.69 50.60 -15.42
C ASN A 390 -44.66 49.70 -14.14
N LEU A 391 -44.18 50.15 -12.96
CA LEU A 391 -44.91 50.63 -11.75
C LEU A 391 -46.11 49.74 -11.31
N LEU A 392 -45.98 48.91 -10.25
CA LEU A 392 -46.12 49.14 -8.78
C LEU A 392 -47.56 49.00 -8.23
N SER A 393 -47.72 48.05 -7.27
CA SER A 393 -48.54 48.05 -6.03
C SER A 393 -50.04 48.36 -6.07
N THR A 394 -50.95 47.84 -5.25
CA THR A 394 -51.03 46.92 -4.08
C THR A 394 -52.54 46.74 -3.77
N ASP A 395 -52.87 45.95 -2.74
CA ASP A 395 -54.12 45.91 -1.94
C ASP A 395 -55.01 44.69 -2.21
N THR A 396 -55.60 43.97 -1.24
CA THR A 396 -55.59 43.93 0.24
C THR A 396 -56.15 42.55 0.67
N ILE A 397 -55.83 42.15 1.91
CA ILE A 397 -56.16 40.92 2.66
C ILE A 397 -57.67 40.95 3.06
N ASP A 398 -58.48 39.88 3.12
CA ASP A 398 -58.45 38.82 4.16
C ASP A 398 -59.48 37.68 3.95
N SER A 399 -59.22 36.58 4.65
CA SER A 399 -60.12 35.55 5.22
C SER A 399 -60.08 34.10 4.69
N SER A 400 -59.19 33.34 5.35
CA SER A 400 -59.42 32.00 5.91
C SER A 400 -59.65 30.79 4.97
N LYS A 401 -58.62 29.95 4.83
CA LYS A 401 -58.61 28.51 5.20
C LYS A 401 -57.34 27.79 4.72
N ILE A 402 -56.87 26.88 5.58
CA ILE A 402 -56.04 25.68 5.30
C ILE A 402 -54.51 25.89 5.29
N VAL A 403 -53.96 25.60 6.48
CA VAL A 403 -52.72 24.88 6.84
C VAL A 403 -51.67 24.67 5.74
N LEU A 404 -50.49 25.24 6.00
CA LEU A 404 -49.30 25.30 5.15
C LEU A 404 -48.80 23.92 4.68
N GLU A 405 -48.86 23.72 3.37
CA GLU A 405 -47.94 22.93 2.55
C GLU A 405 -47.65 23.69 1.25
N LYS A 406 -46.37 23.75 0.85
CA LYS A 406 -45.72 24.14 -0.45
C LYS A 406 -44.45 24.96 -0.14
N ASP A 407 -43.22 24.58 -0.47
CA ASP A 407 -42.67 23.79 -1.58
C ASP A 407 -43.07 24.32 -2.96
N THR A 408 -42.19 25.12 -3.59
CA THR A 408 -41.47 24.73 -4.82
C THR A 408 -40.68 25.89 -5.44
N GLU A 409 -39.35 25.83 -5.38
CA GLU A 409 -38.49 26.20 -6.51
C GLU A 409 -37.48 25.07 -6.77
N ILE A 410 -37.91 24.18 -7.65
CA ILE A 410 -37.23 23.55 -8.79
C ILE A 410 -35.69 23.42 -8.74
N LYS A 411 -35.29 22.21 -8.31
CA LYS A 411 -34.42 21.22 -8.99
C LYS A 411 -32.96 21.60 -9.32
N LYS A 412 -32.06 21.21 -8.40
CA LYS A 412 -30.80 20.51 -8.75
C LYS A 412 -30.74 19.18 -8.00
N TYR A 413 -30.60 18.10 -8.77
CA TYR A 413 -30.51 16.73 -8.27
C TYR A 413 -29.12 16.46 -7.67
N THR A 414 -29.06 16.22 -6.36
CA THR A 414 -27.97 15.50 -5.69
C THR A 414 -28.58 14.55 -4.67
N LYS A 415 -28.41 13.24 -4.90
CA LYS A 415 -28.88 12.17 -4.02
C LYS A 415 -27.65 11.49 -3.43
N TYR A 416 -27.27 11.89 -2.22
CA TYR A 416 -26.44 11.10 -1.30
C TYR A 416 -27.13 11.08 0.06
N SER A 417 -27.43 9.88 0.52
CA SER A 417 -28.10 9.58 1.78
C SER A 417 -27.12 9.71 2.95
N ASN A 418 -27.34 10.69 3.81
CA ASN A 418 -26.81 10.72 5.17
C ASN A 418 -27.62 9.76 6.04
N ASN A 419 -26.98 8.76 6.63
CA ASN A 419 -27.47 8.14 7.86
C ASN A 419 -26.66 8.75 9.01
N GLU A 420 -27.28 9.66 9.75
CA GLU A 420 -26.79 10.16 11.03
C GLU A 420 -26.78 9.01 12.04
N TYR A 421 -25.58 8.57 12.44
CA TYR A 421 -25.41 7.73 13.62
C TYR A 421 -25.19 8.65 14.83
N SER A 422 -26.20 8.68 15.71
CA SER A 422 -26.17 9.41 16.98
C SER A 422 -24.97 9.02 17.85
N VAL A 423 -24.11 9.99 18.15
CA VAL A 423 -22.86 9.88 18.92
C VAL A 423 -23.09 9.37 20.35
N ASP A 424 -24.27 9.59 20.93
CA ASP A 424 -24.56 9.28 22.34
C ASP A 424 -24.67 7.77 22.68
N LYS A 425 -24.89 6.91 21.69
CA LYS A 425 -24.93 5.44 21.91
C LYS A 425 -23.56 4.78 21.92
N VAL A 426 -22.53 5.45 21.39
CA VAL A 426 -21.15 4.96 21.36
C VAL A 426 -20.44 5.22 22.69
N ASP A 427 -20.67 6.39 23.30
CA ASP A 427 -20.08 6.75 24.59
C ASP A 427 -20.53 5.84 25.75
N LEU A 428 -21.78 5.38 25.73
CA LEU A 428 -22.29 4.42 26.72
C LEU A 428 -21.68 3.01 26.56
N LYS A 429 -21.30 2.60 25.34
CA LYS A 429 -20.58 1.35 25.09
C LYS A 429 -19.09 1.46 25.44
N ILE A 430 -18.46 2.61 25.19
CA ILE A 430 -17.05 2.85 25.53
C ILE A 430 -16.84 2.90 27.05
N LYS A 431 -17.75 3.54 27.80
CA LYS A 431 -17.69 3.53 29.28
C LYS A 431 -17.81 2.11 29.87
N LYS A 432 -18.61 1.23 29.24
CA LYS A 432 -18.79 -0.17 29.66
C LYS A 432 -17.59 -1.06 29.30
N ILE A 433 -16.84 -0.73 28.24
CA ILE A 433 -15.61 -1.43 27.86
C ILE A 433 -14.45 -1.01 28.79
N ASN A 434 -14.35 0.28 29.11
CA ASN A 434 -13.30 0.80 29.98
C ASN A 434 -13.40 0.28 31.43
N SER A 435 -14.60 -0.04 31.93
CA SER A 435 -14.77 -0.69 33.22
C SER A 435 -14.29 -2.15 33.23
N ILE A 436 -14.44 -2.87 32.12
CA ILE A 436 -14.01 -4.28 31.99
C ILE A 436 -12.48 -4.39 31.87
N THR A 437 -11.82 -3.45 31.21
CA THR A 437 -10.34 -3.40 31.17
C THR A 437 -9.72 -3.06 32.53
N LYS A 438 -10.37 -2.24 33.36
CA LYS A 438 -9.88 -1.95 34.72
C LYS A 438 -10.02 -3.15 35.66
N GLU A 439 -11.08 -3.96 35.53
CA GLU A 439 -11.20 -5.23 36.28
C GLU A 439 -10.13 -6.25 35.86
N LYS A 440 -9.75 -6.29 34.57
CA LYS A 440 -8.67 -7.18 34.10
C LYS A 440 -7.28 -6.80 34.64
N ASP A 441 -6.97 -5.50 34.75
CA ASP A 441 -5.68 -5.05 35.29
C ASP A 441 -5.53 -5.28 36.81
N GLU A 442 -6.64 -5.30 37.56
CA GLU A 442 -6.63 -5.68 38.98
C GLU A 442 -6.48 -7.19 39.21
N ILE A 443 -6.99 -8.01 38.27
CA ILE A 443 -6.81 -9.48 38.33
C ILE A 443 -5.36 -9.86 38.00
N ILE A 444 -4.74 -9.20 37.01
CA ILE A 444 -3.32 -9.45 36.65
C ILE A 444 -2.37 -9.09 37.79
N LYS A 445 -2.62 -8.01 38.53
CA LYS A 445 -1.82 -7.65 39.72
C LYS A 445 -1.97 -8.60 40.90
N LYS A 446 -3.09 -9.34 41.00
CA LYS A 446 -3.27 -10.38 42.03
C LYS A 446 -2.51 -11.66 41.68
N VAL A 447 -2.46 -12.03 40.39
CA VAL A 447 -1.75 -13.23 39.92
C VAL A 447 -0.22 -13.09 40.06
N GLU A 448 0.34 -11.91 39.85
CA GLU A 448 1.79 -11.66 40.02
C GLU A 448 2.26 -11.62 41.49
N SER A 449 1.33 -11.56 42.46
CA SER A 449 1.66 -11.52 43.89
C SER A 449 1.66 -12.89 44.60
N SER A 450 1.28 -13.96 43.90
CA SER A 450 1.13 -15.32 44.46
C SER A 450 2.21 -16.32 44.05
N GLU A 451 3.25 -15.93 43.30
CA GLU A 451 4.30 -16.85 42.83
C GLU A 451 5.54 -16.96 43.75
N ASN A 452 5.42 -16.66 45.05
CA ASN A 452 6.50 -16.91 46.01
C ASN A 452 6.01 -17.68 47.25
N SER A 453 5.59 -18.93 47.05
CA SER A 453 5.79 -20.00 48.04
C SER A 453 5.52 -21.38 47.43
N SER A 454 6.53 -22.23 47.50
CA SER A 454 6.54 -23.63 47.06
C SER A 454 5.80 -24.55 48.03
N LEU A 455 4.96 -25.47 47.52
CA LEU A 455 4.98 -26.94 47.74
C LEU A 455 3.61 -27.58 47.43
N GLU A 456 3.67 -28.63 46.61
CA GLU A 456 2.73 -29.76 46.47
C GLU A 456 1.23 -29.50 46.22
N SER A 457 0.78 -29.73 44.97
CA SER A 457 -0.31 -30.68 44.66
C SER A 457 -0.58 -30.75 43.15
N SER A 458 -0.59 -31.98 42.63
CA SER A 458 -0.71 -32.35 41.22
C SER A 458 -2.17 -32.45 40.76
N SER A 459 -2.89 -31.33 40.69
CA SER A 459 -4.26 -31.30 40.13
C SER A 459 -4.68 -30.04 39.35
N SER A 460 -3.87 -28.98 39.28
CA SER A 460 -4.28 -27.67 38.71
C SER A 460 -4.21 -27.55 37.17
N SER A 461 -3.44 -28.37 36.46
CA SER A 461 -3.25 -28.17 35.00
C SER A 461 -4.47 -28.49 34.13
N SER A 462 -5.45 -29.22 34.66
CA SER A 462 -6.62 -29.67 33.88
C SER A 462 -7.75 -28.63 33.84
N SER A 463 -7.91 -27.79 34.86
CA SER A 463 -8.99 -26.78 34.90
C SER A 463 -8.66 -25.55 34.04
N GLU A 464 -7.41 -25.08 34.06
CA GLU A 464 -6.94 -23.96 33.22
C GLU A 464 -7.09 -24.27 31.72
N HIS A 465 -6.82 -25.52 31.31
CA HIS A 465 -7.03 -25.96 29.94
C HIS A 465 -8.50 -26.00 29.54
N ILE A 466 -9.41 -26.32 30.46
CA ILE A 466 -10.85 -26.36 30.19
C ILE A 466 -11.44 -24.95 30.12
N GLU A 467 -11.06 -24.04 31.02
CA GLU A 467 -11.44 -22.61 30.93
C GLU A 467 -10.93 -21.97 29.64
N MET A 468 -9.67 -22.23 29.28
CA MET A 468 -9.09 -21.74 28.02
C MET A 468 -9.86 -22.26 26.80
N ILE A 469 -10.23 -23.55 26.76
CA ILE A 469 -11.01 -24.09 25.63
C ILE A 469 -12.44 -23.51 25.59
N THR A 470 -13.05 -23.29 26.76
CA THR A 470 -14.42 -22.75 26.87
C THR A 470 -14.50 -21.28 26.44
N GLU A 471 -13.57 -20.43 26.90
CA GLU A 471 -13.44 -19.05 26.41
C GLU A 471 -13.22 -19.03 24.89
N MET A 472 -12.40 -19.94 24.36
CA MET A 472 -12.09 -20.03 22.93
C MET A 472 -13.29 -20.46 22.08
N LEU A 473 -14.10 -21.42 22.53
CA LEU A 473 -15.37 -21.79 21.87
C LEU A 473 -16.36 -20.62 21.85
N ASP A 474 -16.28 -19.71 22.84
CA ASP A 474 -17.06 -18.48 22.88
C ASP A 474 -16.49 -17.34 22.00
N GLU A 475 -15.21 -17.37 21.64
CA GLU A 475 -14.58 -16.43 20.70
C GLU A 475 -14.78 -16.84 19.23
N ILE A 476 -14.79 -18.14 19.01
CA ILE A 476 -14.91 -18.80 17.71
C ILE A 476 -16.31 -18.51 17.09
N GLY A 477 -16.34 -17.85 15.93
CA GLY A 477 -17.56 -17.43 15.23
C GLY A 477 -18.03 -15.98 15.46
N LYS A 478 -17.35 -15.19 16.31
CA LYS A 478 -17.58 -13.73 16.41
C LYS A 478 -16.78 -13.00 15.32
N SER A 479 -17.30 -11.88 14.80
CA SER A 479 -16.55 -10.97 13.91
C SER A 479 -15.14 -10.75 14.46
N ASP A 480 -14.09 -10.81 13.63
CA ASP A 480 -12.68 -10.69 14.08
C ASP A 480 -12.57 -9.57 15.12
N LYS A 481 -12.56 -9.90 16.42
CA LYS A 481 -12.54 -8.92 17.51
C LYS A 481 -11.37 -7.97 17.33
N ASN A 482 -10.30 -8.47 16.69
CA ASN A 482 -9.12 -7.73 16.28
C ASN A 482 -9.44 -6.59 15.30
N ILE A 483 -10.33 -6.78 14.33
CA ILE A 483 -10.75 -5.72 13.39
C ILE A 483 -11.58 -4.67 14.13
N VAL A 484 -12.52 -5.10 14.98
CA VAL A 484 -13.35 -4.17 15.77
C VAL A 484 -12.48 -3.35 16.73
N ALA A 485 -11.54 -4.00 17.42
CA ALA A 485 -10.57 -3.34 18.29
C ALA A 485 -9.69 -2.36 17.49
N TYR A 486 -9.18 -2.78 16.32
CA TYR A 486 -8.41 -1.92 15.44
C TYR A 486 -9.18 -0.67 15.00
N ILE A 487 -10.44 -0.81 14.60
CA ILE A 487 -11.31 0.32 14.24
C ILE A 487 -11.49 1.25 15.45
N ALA A 488 -11.69 0.71 16.65
CA ALA A 488 -11.79 1.52 17.86
C ALA A 488 -10.49 2.30 18.14
N GLU A 489 -9.32 1.69 17.95
CA GLU A 489 -8.02 2.38 18.08
C GLU A 489 -7.83 3.46 17.01
N LYS A 490 -8.32 3.23 15.78
CA LYS A 490 -8.31 4.22 14.70
C LYS A 490 -9.14 5.46 15.07
N GLU A 491 -10.36 5.26 15.58
CA GLU A 491 -11.23 6.37 16.00
C GLU A 491 -10.67 7.11 17.22
N LYS A 492 -10.05 6.40 18.17
CA LYS A 492 -9.33 7.04 19.29
C LYS A 492 -8.19 7.95 18.80
N LEU A 493 -7.42 7.51 17.81
CA LEU A 493 -6.34 8.33 17.24
C LEU A 493 -6.88 9.60 16.58
N LYS A 494 -7.98 9.51 15.82
CA LYS A 494 -8.64 10.68 15.24
C LYS A 494 -9.13 11.66 16.31
N ALA A 495 -9.71 11.17 17.41
CA ALA A 495 -10.13 12.01 18.52
C ALA A 495 -8.94 12.76 19.17
N ILE A 496 -7.76 12.12 19.24
CA ILE A 496 -6.53 12.79 19.70
C ILE A 496 -6.14 13.93 18.75
N PHE A 497 -6.27 13.76 17.44
CA PHE A 497 -5.95 14.83 16.48
C PHE A 497 -6.91 16.01 16.59
N LEU A 498 -8.21 15.76 16.76
CA LEU A 498 -9.18 16.82 17.00
C LEU A 498 -8.83 17.65 18.26
N ASN A 499 -8.39 17.00 19.34
CA ASN A 499 -7.93 17.68 20.55
C ASN A 499 -6.64 18.51 20.35
N LEU A 500 -5.87 18.21 19.30
CA LEU A 500 -4.68 18.95 18.90
C LEU A 500 -4.99 20.01 17.83
N ASN A 501 -6.28 20.30 17.55
CA ASN A 501 -6.75 21.18 16.49
C ASN A 501 -6.23 20.77 15.10
N PHE A 502 -6.03 19.48 14.87
CA PHE A 502 -5.59 18.94 13.60
C PHE A 502 -6.71 18.13 12.95
N GLN A 503 -7.43 18.75 12.01
CA GLN A 503 -8.51 18.09 11.27
C GLN A 503 -7.95 17.48 9.99
N CYS A 504 -7.88 16.15 9.94
CA CYS A 504 -7.44 15.41 8.76
C CYS A 504 -8.34 14.20 8.48
N MET A 505 -8.22 13.67 7.28
CA MET A 505 -8.90 12.46 6.80
C MET A 505 -7.87 11.38 6.45
N LEU A 506 -8.28 10.11 6.41
CA LEU A 506 -7.43 9.00 5.98
C LEU A 506 -7.74 8.54 4.56
N TYR A 507 -6.71 8.21 3.79
CA TYR A 507 -6.88 7.61 2.47
C TYR A 507 -7.49 6.21 2.52
N SER A 508 -7.22 5.44 3.58
CA SER A 508 -7.82 4.12 3.80
C SER A 508 -9.36 4.12 3.88
N GLU A 509 -9.97 5.30 4.04
CA GLU A 509 -11.42 5.51 4.15
C GLU A 509 -12.04 6.07 2.87
N LYS A 510 -11.23 6.37 1.83
CA LYS A 510 -11.77 6.76 0.53
C LYS A 510 -12.41 5.56 -0.17
N ASN A 511 -13.55 5.84 -0.81
CA ASN A 511 -14.24 4.87 -1.67
C ASN A 511 -13.67 4.84 -3.09
N SER A 512 -12.97 5.90 -3.51
CA SER A 512 -12.32 5.99 -4.80
C SER A 512 -10.81 5.81 -4.68
N LEU A 513 -10.24 5.14 -5.68
CA LEU A 513 -8.80 5.01 -5.85
C LEU A 513 -8.30 6.12 -6.78
N SER A 514 -7.07 6.56 -6.54
CA SER A 514 -6.34 7.51 -7.40
C SER A 514 -5.62 6.82 -8.56
N THR A 515 -5.59 5.49 -8.57
CA THR A 515 -4.84 4.64 -9.50
C THR A 515 -5.76 3.71 -10.29
N LYS A 516 -5.34 3.37 -11.52
CA LYS A 516 -5.93 2.33 -12.37
C LYS A 516 -5.03 1.10 -12.53
N ILE A 517 -4.09 0.90 -11.60
CA ILE A 517 -3.15 -0.24 -11.63
C ILE A 517 -3.84 -1.61 -11.64
N VAL A 518 -5.05 -1.70 -11.09
CA VAL A 518 -5.88 -2.93 -11.17
C VAL A 518 -6.20 -3.31 -12.61
N ASP A 519 -6.36 -2.33 -13.49
CA ASP A 519 -6.68 -2.60 -14.89
C ASP A 519 -5.45 -3.17 -15.63
N TYR A 520 -4.23 -2.77 -15.22
CA TYR A 520 -2.97 -3.21 -15.86
C TYR A 520 -2.75 -4.72 -15.73
N PHE A 521 -3.06 -5.30 -14.57
CA PHE A 521 -2.91 -6.73 -14.31
C PHE A 521 -4.24 -7.50 -14.40
N SER A 522 -5.27 -6.89 -14.99
CA SER A 522 -6.56 -7.55 -15.14
C SER A 522 -6.42 -8.81 -16.00
N PRO A 523 -7.03 -9.95 -15.61
CA PRO A 523 -7.11 -11.13 -16.46
C PRO A 523 -8.08 -10.96 -17.65
N ASP A 524 -8.86 -9.87 -17.71
CA ASP A 524 -9.77 -9.59 -18.81
C ASP A 524 -9.03 -8.96 -20.00
N GLU A 525 -8.97 -9.71 -21.11
CA GLU A 525 -8.36 -9.29 -22.37
C GLU A 525 -9.03 -8.04 -22.95
N ASN A 526 -10.34 -7.83 -22.74
CA ASN A 526 -11.05 -6.64 -23.19
C ASN A 526 -10.57 -5.41 -22.43
N ILE A 527 -10.41 -5.51 -21.11
CA ILE A 527 -9.86 -4.43 -20.27
C ILE A 527 -8.44 -4.09 -20.73
N GLN A 528 -7.59 -5.11 -20.94
CA GLN A 528 -6.23 -4.89 -21.43
C GLN A 528 -6.20 -4.24 -22.82
N HIS A 529 -7.06 -4.69 -23.73
CA HIS A 529 -7.20 -4.12 -25.08
C HIS A 529 -7.63 -2.64 -25.01
N ASP A 530 -8.65 -2.34 -24.20
CA ASP A 530 -9.15 -0.97 -23.99
C ASP A 530 -8.08 -0.05 -23.42
N ILE A 531 -7.27 -0.51 -22.47
CA ILE A 531 -6.13 0.25 -21.94
C ILE A 531 -5.12 0.54 -23.05
N ARG A 532 -4.72 -0.47 -23.83
CA ARG A 532 -3.74 -0.30 -24.92
C ARG A 532 -4.25 0.67 -25.96
N PHE A 533 -5.51 0.53 -26.38
CA PHE A 533 -6.17 1.42 -27.32
C PHE A 533 -6.24 2.86 -26.80
N LYS A 534 -6.68 3.06 -25.55
CA LYS A 534 -6.69 4.39 -24.92
C LYS A 534 -5.29 4.98 -24.83
N ARG A 535 -4.28 4.18 -24.47
CA ARG A 535 -2.88 4.64 -24.40
C ARG A 535 -2.34 5.05 -25.75
N GLU A 536 -2.64 4.33 -26.82
CA GLU A 536 -2.19 4.68 -28.17
C GLU A 536 -2.84 5.96 -28.70
N GLN A 537 -4.07 6.25 -28.27
CA GLN A 537 -4.78 7.51 -28.58
C GLN A 537 -4.43 8.66 -27.62
N SER A 538 -3.97 8.33 -26.41
CA SER A 538 -3.58 9.32 -25.41
C SER A 538 -2.40 10.16 -25.92
N PRO A 539 -2.46 11.48 -25.72
CA PRO A 539 -1.39 12.33 -26.19
C PRO A 539 -0.11 12.07 -25.39
N LEU A 540 1.03 12.25 -26.04
CA LEU A 540 2.33 11.95 -25.45
C LEU A 540 2.62 12.87 -24.25
N HIS A 541 3.02 12.28 -23.14
CA HIS A 541 3.42 12.98 -21.91
C HIS A 541 4.88 12.63 -21.60
N LEU A 542 5.75 13.63 -21.71
CA LEU A 542 7.15 13.49 -21.32
C LEU A 542 7.32 13.67 -19.81
N VAL A 543 7.96 12.72 -19.13
CA VAL A 543 8.35 12.84 -17.72
C VAL A 543 9.87 12.87 -17.63
N VAL A 544 10.43 13.96 -17.13
CA VAL A 544 11.87 14.16 -16.97
C VAL A 544 12.27 13.87 -15.53
N LEU A 545 13.18 12.92 -15.34
CA LEU A 545 13.70 12.49 -14.05
C LEU A 545 15.07 13.13 -13.81
N VAL A 546 15.22 13.91 -12.73
CA VAL A 546 16.43 14.70 -12.45
C VAL A 546 17.02 14.34 -11.08
N HIS A 547 18.21 13.75 -11.10
CA HIS A 547 18.89 13.25 -9.90
C HIS A 547 19.50 14.37 -9.02
N GLY A 548 19.90 13.99 -7.81
CA GLY A 548 20.54 14.87 -6.83
C GLY A 548 22.06 14.98 -6.95
N LEU A 549 22.70 15.63 -5.97
CA LEU A 549 24.17 15.73 -5.84
C LEU A 549 24.78 14.33 -5.70
N GLU A 550 25.82 14.03 -6.46
CA GLU A 550 26.44 12.68 -6.57
C GLU A 550 25.49 11.55 -7.00
N GLY A 551 24.27 11.88 -7.46
CA GLY A 551 23.29 10.91 -7.93
C GLY A 551 23.46 10.48 -9.39
N SER A 552 22.65 9.53 -9.81
CA SER A 552 22.62 9.00 -11.18
C SER A 552 21.22 9.06 -11.80
N SER A 553 21.15 8.94 -13.12
CA SER A 553 19.91 8.88 -13.89
C SER A 553 19.04 7.64 -13.55
N LEU A 554 19.57 6.67 -12.80
CA LEU A 554 18.86 5.48 -12.33
C LEU A 554 18.12 5.69 -10.99
N ASP A 555 18.48 6.72 -10.21
CA ASP A 555 17.99 6.91 -8.84
C ASP A 555 16.46 7.04 -8.77
N LEU A 556 15.83 7.56 -9.82
CA LEU A 556 14.39 7.81 -9.90
C LEU A 556 13.62 6.75 -10.71
N GLN A 557 14.25 5.62 -11.04
CA GLN A 557 13.63 4.56 -11.86
C GLN A 557 12.35 3.99 -11.24
N GLY A 558 12.26 3.89 -9.90
CA GLY A 558 11.04 3.47 -9.21
C GLY A 558 9.83 4.33 -9.54
N TYR A 559 10.00 5.65 -9.69
CA TYR A 559 8.91 6.56 -10.05
C TYR A 559 8.42 6.34 -11.48
N MET A 560 9.32 6.11 -12.44
CA MET A 560 8.92 5.75 -13.82
C MET A 560 7.97 4.55 -13.81
N ASN A 561 8.36 3.53 -13.06
CA ASN A 561 7.67 2.26 -12.94
C ASN A 561 6.27 2.45 -12.35
N PHE A 562 6.15 3.06 -11.16
CA PHE A 562 4.86 3.19 -10.49
C PHE A 562 3.94 4.26 -11.09
N ILE A 563 4.46 5.31 -11.74
CA ILE A 563 3.64 6.25 -12.52
C ILE A 563 3.01 5.53 -13.72
N SER A 564 3.81 4.76 -14.45
CA SER A 564 3.32 3.98 -15.61
C SER A 564 2.27 2.96 -15.20
N LEU A 565 2.50 2.24 -14.09
CA LEU A 565 1.55 1.26 -13.57
C LEU A 565 0.27 1.91 -13.03
N SER A 566 0.37 3.08 -12.39
CA SER A 566 -0.80 3.76 -11.83
C SER A 566 -1.74 4.34 -12.89
N ASN A 567 -1.18 4.67 -14.05
CA ASN A 567 -1.88 5.30 -15.17
C ASN A 567 -1.60 4.51 -16.47
N PRO A 568 -2.06 3.26 -16.57
CA PRO A 568 -1.70 2.37 -17.67
C PRO A 568 -2.30 2.79 -19.02
N ASP A 569 -3.33 3.64 -18.99
CA ASP A 569 -4.02 4.26 -20.14
C ASP A 569 -3.34 5.55 -20.64
N CYS A 570 -2.28 6.02 -19.97
CA CYS A 570 -1.54 7.23 -20.34
C CYS A 570 -0.29 6.89 -21.17
N ASN A 571 0.04 7.75 -22.14
CA ASN A 571 1.17 7.57 -23.05
C ASN A 571 2.41 8.31 -22.53
N TYR A 572 3.15 7.68 -21.62
CA TYR A 572 4.37 8.26 -21.07
C TYR A 572 5.62 7.94 -21.87
N GLN A 573 6.48 8.94 -22.02
CA GLN A 573 7.88 8.78 -22.36
C GLN A 573 8.73 9.38 -21.26
N PHE A 574 9.80 8.69 -20.87
CA PHE A 574 10.67 9.10 -19.78
C PHE A 574 12.03 9.55 -20.29
N LEU A 575 12.52 10.67 -19.78
CA LEU A 575 13.90 11.12 -19.93
C LEU A 575 14.59 10.99 -18.58
N HIS A 576 15.51 10.04 -18.48
CA HIS A 576 16.42 9.90 -17.34
C HIS A 576 17.60 10.85 -17.58
N SER A 577 17.58 12.03 -16.96
CA SER A 577 18.57 13.09 -17.20
C SER A 577 19.98 12.60 -16.83
N GLN A 578 20.92 12.64 -17.78
CA GLN A 578 22.31 12.23 -17.60
C GLN A 578 23.29 13.40 -17.67
N CYS A 579 22.84 14.56 -18.17
CA CYS A 579 23.71 15.69 -18.48
C CYS A 579 24.59 16.18 -17.31
N ASN A 580 24.19 15.90 -16.07
CA ASN A 580 24.83 16.38 -14.85
C ASN A 580 25.42 15.29 -13.91
N GLU A 581 25.35 13.98 -14.22
CA GLU A 581 25.79 12.88 -13.31
C GLU A 581 27.21 13.07 -12.76
N SER A 582 28.15 13.50 -13.61
CA SER A 582 29.55 13.76 -13.25
C SER A 582 29.87 15.24 -12.99
N LYS A 583 28.84 16.10 -12.99
CA LYS A 583 28.98 17.57 -12.99
C LYS A 583 28.19 18.26 -11.89
N THR A 584 27.70 17.51 -10.91
CA THR A 584 26.86 18.04 -9.81
C THR A 584 27.56 19.08 -8.90
N TRP A 585 28.87 19.24 -9.07
CA TRP A 585 29.74 20.22 -8.40
C TRP A 585 29.78 21.61 -9.05
N LEU A 586 29.27 21.74 -10.29
CA LEU A 586 29.19 23.01 -11.02
C LEU A 586 28.23 23.99 -10.33
N ASP A 587 28.21 25.24 -10.78
CA ASP A 587 27.16 26.17 -10.39
C ASP A 587 25.78 25.70 -10.92
N ILE A 588 24.74 25.96 -10.15
CA ILE A 588 23.39 25.45 -10.40
C ILE A 588 22.79 26.01 -11.70
N GLU A 589 23.19 27.22 -12.10
CA GLU A 589 22.75 27.86 -13.34
C GLU A 589 23.26 27.11 -14.57
N SER A 590 24.55 26.78 -14.60
CA SER A 590 25.15 25.93 -15.63
C SER A 590 24.46 24.56 -15.71
N MET A 591 24.14 23.94 -14.56
CA MET A 591 23.42 22.66 -14.53
C MET A 591 22.00 22.78 -15.10
N GLY A 592 21.29 23.88 -14.81
CA GLY A 592 19.98 24.18 -15.40
C GLY A 592 20.04 24.35 -16.92
N LYS A 593 21.12 24.97 -17.43
CA LYS A 593 21.37 25.08 -18.88
C LYS A 593 21.65 23.74 -19.54
N ASN A 594 22.44 22.88 -18.89
CA ASN A 594 22.70 21.52 -19.38
C ASN A 594 21.40 20.72 -19.50
N LEU A 595 20.55 20.77 -18.47
CA LEU A 595 19.25 20.09 -18.45
C LEU A 595 18.34 20.61 -19.58
N LEU A 596 18.25 21.92 -19.77
CA LEU A 596 17.44 22.51 -20.84
C LEU A 596 17.87 21.98 -22.22
N ASN A 597 19.18 21.94 -22.46
CA ASN A 597 19.73 21.46 -23.73
C ASN A 597 19.41 19.97 -23.94
N GLU A 598 19.59 19.12 -22.92
CA GLU A 598 19.25 17.69 -23.00
C GLU A 598 17.76 17.47 -23.29
N ILE A 599 16.87 18.28 -22.69
CA ILE A 599 15.43 18.23 -22.98
C ILE A 599 15.17 18.59 -24.45
N PHE A 600 15.74 19.68 -24.97
CA PHE A 600 15.55 20.04 -26.38
C PHE A 600 16.14 19.00 -27.34
N GLU A 601 17.33 18.48 -27.07
CA GLU A 601 17.92 17.39 -27.86
C GLU A 601 17.02 16.14 -27.86
N THR A 602 16.40 15.83 -26.73
CA THR A 602 15.45 14.73 -26.61
C THR A 602 14.19 15.02 -27.43
N LEU A 603 13.62 16.21 -27.28
CA LEU A 603 12.45 16.63 -28.06
C LEU A 603 12.73 16.58 -29.56
N ASP A 604 13.90 17.01 -30.01
CA ASP A 604 14.29 17.01 -31.43
C ASP A 604 14.44 15.59 -32.01
N LYS A 605 14.81 14.61 -31.18
CA LYS A 605 14.88 13.19 -31.57
C LYS A 605 13.51 12.49 -31.53
N MET A 606 12.52 13.04 -30.82
CA MET A 606 11.19 12.43 -30.72
C MET A 606 10.41 12.56 -32.03
N LYS A 607 9.77 11.45 -32.46
CA LYS A 607 8.86 11.43 -33.63
C LYS A 607 7.62 12.29 -33.40
N ASN A 608 7.02 12.19 -32.21
CA ASN A 608 5.85 12.95 -31.81
C ASN A 608 6.26 13.89 -30.68
N LYS A 609 5.83 15.14 -30.74
CA LYS A 609 6.10 16.09 -29.66
C LYS A 609 5.12 15.86 -28.50
N PRO A 610 5.57 15.96 -27.24
CA PRO A 610 4.69 15.80 -26.09
C PRO A 610 3.72 16.99 -25.99
N VAL A 611 2.52 16.74 -25.47
CA VAL A 611 1.56 17.80 -25.11
C VAL A 611 1.60 18.15 -23.61
N LYS A 612 2.27 17.30 -22.81
CA LYS A 612 2.54 17.51 -21.39
C LYS A 612 3.99 17.20 -21.10
N ILE A 613 4.61 18.01 -20.25
CA ILE A 613 5.95 17.80 -19.70
C ILE A 613 5.85 17.89 -18.18
N SER A 614 6.22 16.80 -17.50
CA SER A 614 6.32 16.74 -16.05
C SER A 614 7.74 16.45 -15.61
N PHE A 615 8.05 16.83 -14.38
CA PHE A 615 9.36 16.61 -13.77
C PHE A 615 9.21 15.87 -12.45
N VAL A 616 10.12 14.93 -12.22
CA VAL A 616 10.37 14.32 -10.91
C VAL A 616 11.83 14.57 -10.58
N ALA A 617 12.09 15.15 -9.41
CA ALA A 617 13.46 15.45 -9.02
C ALA A 617 13.73 15.14 -7.56
N HIS A 618 14.99 14.82 -7.28
CA HIS A 618 15.47 14.58 -5.93
C HIS A 618 16.54 15.58 -5.54
N SER A 619 16.48 16.08 -4.30
CA SER A 619 17.53 16.90 -3.70
C SER A 619 17.88 18.10 -4.60
N LEU A 620 19.16 18.26 -4.97
CA LEU A 620 19.66 19.29 -5.88
C LEU A 620 18.90 19.38 -7.22
N GLY A 621 18.36 18.27 -7.73
CA GLY A 621 17.63 18.22 -9.00
C GLY A 621 16.45 19.19 -9.09
N GLY A 622 15.75 19.42 -7.97
CA GLY A 622 14.65 20.38 -7.91
C GLY A 622 15.10 21.82 -8.17
N LEU A 623 16.30 22.20 -7.70
CA LEU A 623 16.86 23.53 -7.93
C LEU A 623 17.44 23.65 -9.34
N ILE A 624 17.99 22.57 -9.89
CA ILE A 624 18.45 22.52 -11.29
C ILE A 624 17.26 22.82 -12.22
N ILE A 625 16.10 22.18 -11.99
CA ILE A 625 14.88 22.45 -12.76
C ILE A 625 14.43 23.88 -12.59
N ARG A 626 14.39 24.42 -11.36
CA ARG A 626 14.02 25.83 -11.16
C ARG A 626 14.98 26.76 -11.88
N SER A 627 16.28 26.49 -11.85
CA SER A 627 17.29 27.33 -12.48
C SER A 627 17.19 27.37 -14.00
N MET A 628 16.67 26.31 -14.61
CA MET A 628 16.36 26.25 -16.04
C MET A 628 15.46 27.42 -16.49
N PHE A 629 14.57 27.88 -15.61
CA PHE A 629 13.61 28.96 -15.91
C PHE A 629 14.24 30.35 -16.02
N ASN A 630 15.52 30.49 -15.67
CA ASN A 630 16.25 31.74 -15.90
C ASN A 630 16.73 31.89 -17.35
N ILE A 631 16.55 30.86 -18.18
CA ILE A 631 17.02 30.83 -19.57
C ILE A 631 15.84 31.08 -20.51
N THR A 632 15.89 32.15 -21.30
CA THR A 632 14.78 32.60 -22.19
C THR A 632 14.21 31.51 -23.09
N ARG A 633 15.02 30.53 -23.53
CA ARG A 633 14.56 29.43 -24.39
C ARG A 633 13.50 28.55 -23.72
N VAL A 634 13.44 28.52 -22.39
CA VAL A 634 12.47 27.74 -21.59
C VAL A 634 11.02 28.13 -21.90
N ASP A 635 10.77 29.36 -22.39
CA ASP A 635 9.44 29.89 -22.67
C ASP A 635 8.66 29.01 -23.65
N THR A 636 9.37 28.32 -24.54
CA THR A 636 8.79 27.38 -25.51
C THR A 636 8.22 26.10 -24.87
N LEU A 637 8.65 25.76 -23.65
CA LEU A 637 8.17 24.59 -22.90
C LEU A 637 6.97 24.93 -22.02
N ILE A 638 6.83 26.20 -21.59
CA ILE A 638 5.80 26.65 -20.64
C ILE A 638 4.38 26.17 -20.97
N PRO A 639 3.90 26.23 -22.23
CA PRO A 639 2.54 25.80 -22.57
C PRO A 639 2.26 24.31 -22.30
N TYR A 640 3.30 23.49 -22.13
CA TYR A 640 3.19 22.05 -21.95
C TYR A 640 3.46 21.61 -20.50
N LEU A 641 3.87 22.51 -19.60
CA LEU A 641 4.27 22.16 -18.24
C LEU A 641 3.07 21.70 -17.41
N HIS A 642 3.16 20.51 -16.83
CA HIS A 642 2.04 19.86 -16.14
C HIS A 642 2.31 19.61 -14.66
N THR A 643 3.30 18.78 -14.32
CA THR A 643 3.58 18.37 -12.93
C THR A 643 5.02 18.64 -12.57
N PHE A 644 5.27 19.20 -11.38
CA PHE A 644 6.61 19.33 -10.82
C PHE A 644 6.66 18.68 -9.43
N LEU A 645 7.21 17.47 -9.35
CA LEU A 645 7.42 16.72 -8.13
C LEU A 645 8.87 16.84 -7.66
N THR A 646 9.08 17.26 -6.41
CA THR A 646 10.43 17.34 -5.81
C THR A 646 10.50 16.59 -4.49
N LEU A 647 11.53 15.77 -4.34
CA LEU A 647 11.81 14.91 -3.19
C LEU A 647 12.99 15.48 -2.41
N ASN A 648 12.74 15.98 -1.19
CA ASN A 648 13.77 16.54 -0.31
C ASN A 648 14.65 17.62 -0.98
N SER A 649 14.07 18.44 -1.86
CA SER A 649 14.83 19.48 -2.57
C SER A 649 14.97 20.76 -1.73
N PRO A 650 16.18 21.28 -1.47
CA PRO A 650 16.40 22.45 -0.61
C PRO A 650 16.00 23.78 -1.27
N HIS A 651 14.70 23.98 -1.56
CA HIS A 651 14.20 25.12 -2.34
C HIS A 651 14.53 26.49 -1.74
N CYS A 652 14.72 26.55 -0.41
CA CYS A 652 15.07 27.75 0.34
C CYS A 652 16.55 27.77 0.79
N GLY A 653 17.34 26.79 0.37
CA GLY A 653 18.73 26.61 0.81
C GLY A 653 18.86 25.80 2.11
N LEU A 654 20.08 25.76 2.66
CA LEU A 654 20.51 24.89 3.76
C LEU A 654 20.84 25.65 5.06
N MET A 655 20.22 26.82 5.26
CA MET A 655 20.59 27.76 6.32
C MET A 655 20.31 27.27 7.74
N TYR A 656 19.16 26.62 7.94
CA TYR A 656 18.63 26.22 9.24
C TYR A 656 18.66 24.70 9.44
N MET A 657 19.77 24.06 9.04
CA MET A 657 20.03 22.66 9.38
C MET A 657 20.24 22.48 10.89
N ASP A 658 19.85 21.33 11.44
CA ASP A 658 20.08 21.02 12.85
C ASP A 658 21.59 20.91 13.15
N LYS A 659 22.04 21.70 14.13
CA LYS A 659 23.46 21.83 14.52
C LYS A 659 24.01 20.62 15.27
N LYS A 660 23.16 19.65 15.67
CA LYS A 660 23.55 18.50 16.50
C LYS A 660 24.08 17.28 15.74
N THR A 661 24.13 17.32 14.41
CA THR A 661 24.54 16.18 13.59
C THR A 661 26.07 16.10 13.41
N SER A 662 26.66 14.90 13.49
CA SER A 662 28.09 14.61 13.23
C SER A 662 28.53 14.95 11.79
N LEU A 663 27.56 15.26 10.92
CA LEU A 663 27.65 15.60 9.51
C LEU A 663 28.26 16.97 9.21
N GLY A 664 28.32 17.87 10.19
CA GLY A 664 28.98 19.18 10.02
C GLY A 664 30.40 19.02 9.44
N ILE A 665 31.12 17.96 9.79
CA ILE A 665 32.50 17.70 9.35
C ILE A 665 32.59 17.21 7.89
N ASN A 666 31.64 16.42 7.40
CA ASN A 666 31.62 15.92 6.01
C ASN A 666 31.07 16.97 5.03
N ILE A 667 30.05 17.73 5.43
CA ILE A 667 29.57 18.90 4.68
C ILE A 667 30.68 19.94 4.55
N ILE A 668 31.50 20.15 5.59
CA ILE A 668 32.70 21.02 5.52
C ILE A 668 33.72 20.52 4.48
N LYS A 669 33.87 19.21 4.27
CA LYS A 669 34.75 18.66 3.23
C LYS A 669 34.21 18.92 1.83
N TRP A 670 32.92 18.65 1.59
CA TRP A 670 32.28 18.95 0.31
C TRP A 670 32.19 20.47 0.04
N TRP A 671 31.98 21.28 1.08
CA TRP A 671 31.97 22.76 1.02
C TRP A 671 33.26 23.35 0.46
N LYS A 672 34.41 22.71 0.68
CA LYS A 672 35.69 23.24 0.20
C LYS A 672 35.92 23.02 -1.31
N GLN A 673 35.04 22.30 -2.00
CA GLN A 673 35.27 21.85 -3.39
C GLN A 673 34.06 22.04 -4.32
N SER A 674 32.92 22.56 -3.85
CA SER A 674 31.67 22.60 -4.63
C SER A 674 31.06 24.00 -4.72
N MET A 675 30.84 24.51 -5.93
CA MET A 675 30.16 25.79 -6.15
C MET A 675 28.67 25.69 -5.84
N SER A 676 28.01 24.59 -6.21
CA SER A 676 26.59 24.36 -5.90
C SER A 676 26.29 24.36 -4.41
N LEU A 677 27.18 23.81 -3.56
CA LEU A 677 27.00 23.87 -2.11
C LEU A 677 27.22 25.27 -1.53
N TYR A 678 28.09 26.08 -2.14
CA TYR A 678 28.29 27.48 -1.75
C TYR A 678 27.02 28.31 -2.03
N GLN A 679 26.39 28.08 -3.17
CA GLN A 679 25.09 28.65 -3.53
C GLN A 679 23.96 28.17 -2.60
N LEU A 680 23.88 26.86 -2.31
CA LEU A 680 22.88 26.28 -1.41
C LEU A 680 22.92 26.84 0.02
N THR A 681 24.07 27.39 0.44
CA THR A 681 24.26 27.99 1.76
C THR A 681 24.21 29.52 1.76
N LEU A 682 23.86 30.13 0.63
CA LEU A 682 23.80 31.58 0.41
C LEU A 682 25.15 32.28 0.68
N ARG A 683 26.25 31.57 0.45
CA ARG A 683 27.60 32.10 0.69
C ARG A 683 28.27 32.59 -0.58
N ASP A 684 27.71 32.30 -1.74
CA ASP A 684 28.16 32.75 -3.06
C ASP A 684 28.19 34.27 -3.27
N ASN A 685 27.61 35.03 -2.34
CA ASN A 685 27.75 36.48 -2.28
C ASN A 685 27.87 36.97 -0.83
N THR A 686 28.51 38.12 -0.62
CA THR A 686 28.59 38.78 0.68
C THR A 686 27.25 39.36 1.13
N ASN A 687 26.44 39.85 0.18
CA ASN A 687 25.06 40.23 0.43
C ASN A 687 24.16 39.02 0.17
N PRO A 688 23.46 38.47 1.18
CA PRO A 688 22.64 37.27 0.99
C PRO A 688 21.46 37.49 0.04
N ARG A 689 20.99 38.74 -0.15
CA ARG A 689 19.98 39.07 -1.17
C ARG A 689 20.51 39.04 -2.61
N GLU A 690 21.83 39.01 -2.78
CA GLU A 690 22.47 38.85 -4.08
C GLU A 690 22.90 37.40 -4.35
N SER A 691 22.69 36.50 -3.38
CA SER A 691 22.95 35.07 -3.53
C SER A 691 22.09 34.42 -4.61
N PHE A 692 22.57 33.32 -5.16
CA PHE A 692 21.87 32.56 -6.18
C PHE A 692 20.48 32.09 -5.70
N ILE A 693 20.37 31.54 -4.48
CA ILE A 693 19.09 31.05 -3.95
C ILE A 693 18.07 32.18 -3.78
N TYR A 694 18.52 33.37 -3.36
CA TYR A 694 17.63 34.53 -3.28
C TYR A 694 17.12 34.93 -4.67
N LYS A 695 18.01 35.06 -5.65
CA LYS A 695 17.63 35.38 -7.03
C LYS A 695 16.70 34.32 -7.63
N LEU A 696 16.97 33.04 -7.35
CA LEU A 696 16.13 31.93 -7.76
C LEU A 696 14.73 31.98 -7.12
N SER A 697 14.60 32.48 -5.88
CA SER A 697 13.31 32.63 -5.21
C SER A 697 12.35 33.60 -5.90
N LEU A 698 12.89 34.56 -6.66
CA LEU A 698 12.12 35.54 -7.44
C LEU A 698 11.61 34.97 -8.76
N ASN A 699 12.07 33.79 -9.17
CA ASN A 699 11.67 33.21 -10.43
C ASN A 699 10.28 32.56 -10.35
N SER A 700 9.55 32.57 -11.48
CA SER A 700 8.18 32.07 -11.56
C SER A 700 8.09 30.57 -11.87
N ALA A 701 9.16 29.79 -11.63
CA ALA A 701 9.24 28.39 -12.08
C ALA A 701 8.03 27.54 -11.65
N PHE A 702 7.62 27.63 -10.38
CA PHE A 702 6.49 26.87 -9.85
C PHE A 702 5.15 27.27 -10.45
N SER A 703 4.94 28.56 -10.76
CA SER A 703 3.66 29.07 -11.22
C SER A 703 3.31 28.64 -12.65
N TYR A 704 4.30 28.17 -13.42
CA TYR A 704 4.06 27.64 -14.75
C TYR A 704 3.46 26.23 -14.76
N PHE A 705 3.58 25.47 -13.68
CA PHE A 705 3.03 24.11 -13.60
C PHE A 705 1.58 24.10 -13.14
N GLN A 706 0.80 23.15 -13.65
CA GLN A 706 -0.55 22.89 -13.16
C GLN A 706 -0.53 22.30 -11.74
N ASN A 707 0.43 21.41 -11.45
CA ASN A 707 0.57 20.74 -10.16
C ASN A 707 2.02 20.85 -9.67
N VAL A 708 2.20 21.34 -8.44
CA VAL A 708 3.48 21.38 -7.73
C VAL A 708 3.37 20.48 -6.49
N LEU A 709 4.22 19.46 -6.42
CA LEU A 709 4.22 18.45 -5.37
C LEU A 709 5.56 18.54 -4.63
N LEU A 710 5.54 19.09 -3.42
CA LEU A 710 6.72 19.26 -2.59
C LEU A 710 6.75 18.16 -1.54
N VAL A 711 7.83 17.39 -1.49
CA VAL A 711 7.99 16.31 -0.54
C VAL A 711 9.16 16.63 0.40
N GLY A 712 8.93 16.52 1.71
CA GLY A 712 9.93 16.75 2.74
C GLY A 712 9.83 15.76 3.90
N ASP A 713 10.96 15.29 4.39
CA ASP A 713 11.05 14.40 5.55
C ASP A 713 11.65 15.14 6.75
N TYR A 714 10.92 15.23 7.87
CA TYR A 714 11.41 15.92 9.08
C TYR A 714 12.59 15.22 9.76
N ASN A 715 12.85 13.95 9.42
CA ASN A 715 14.01 13.21 9.88
C ASN A 715 15.21 13.31 8.91
N ASP A 716 15.08 14.05 7.80
CA ASP A 716 16.19 14.30 6.87
C ASP A 716 17.25 15.20 7.54
N ASN A 717 18.47 14.67 7.64
CA ASN A 717 19.61 15.35 8.23
C ASN A 717 20.42 16.20 7.22
N PHE A 718 20.12 16.10 5.93
CA PHE A 718 20.80 16.80 4.82
C PHE A 718 20.02 18.02 4.36
N VAL A 719 18.69 17.92 4.28
CA VAL A 719 17.83 19.01 3.85
C VAL A 719 16.78 19.27 4.91
N PRO A 720 16.71 20.49 5.49
CA PRO A 720 15.62 20.82 6.39
C PRO A 720 14.28 20.66 5.66
N ALA A 721 13.36 19.86 6.20
CA ALA A 721 12.06 19.65 5.58
C ALA A 721 11.31 20.96 5.30
N THR A 722 11.47 21.97 6.16
CA THR A 722 10.92 23.31 5.95
C THR A 722 11.46 24.00 4.71
N SER A 723 12.71 23.73 4.32
CA SER A 723 13.26 24.18 3.03
C SER A 723 12.63 23.41 1.86
N SER A 724 12.45 22.10 2.00
CA SER A 724 11.80 21.24 1.00
C SER A 724 10.34 21.58 0.75
N LEU A 725 9.62 21.93 1.82
CA LEU A 725 8.19 22.22 1.81
C LEU A 725 7.88 23.71 1.63
N VAL A 726 8.92 24.56 1.55
CA VAL A 726 8.80 26.03 1.48
C VAL A 726 7.93 26.55 2.64
N GLU A 727 8.41 26.30 3.86
CA GLU A 727 7.74 26.61 5.12
C GLU A 727 8.68 27.38 6.07
N MET A 728 8.08 28.22 6.92
CA MET A 728 8.83 28.87 7.99
C MET A 728 9.26 27.87 9.07
N CYS A 729 10.49 28.00 9.59
CA CYS A 729 10.93 27.29 10.79
C CYS A 729 10.99 28.22 12.01
N ALA A 730 11.04 27.64 13.21
CA ALA A 730 11.03 28.42 14.46
C ALA A 730 12.31 29.23 14.64
N GLU A 731 13.42 28.67 14.18
CA GLU A 731 14.77 29.23 14.21
C GLU A 731 14.84 30.46 13.31
N SER A 732 14.30 30.38 12.09
CA SER A 732 14.27 31.52 11.18
C SER A 732 13.38 32.64 11.70
N LYS A 733 12.23 32.35 12.34
CA LYS A 733 11.38 33.39 12.95
C LYS A 733 12.06 34.17 14.08
N LYS A 734 13.01 33.55 14.79
CA LYS A 734 13.76 34.18 15.90
C LYS A 734 15.05 34.88 15.44
N ASP A 735 15.48 34.60 14.22
CA ASP A 735 16.72 35.15 13.67
C ASP A 735 16.49 36.55 13.09
N ASN A 736 16.87 37.56 13.85
CA ASN A 736 16.78 38.97 13.46
C ASN A 736 18.02 39.46 12.68
N SER A 737 18.92 38.57 12.28
CA SER A 737 20.03 38.94 11.39
C SER A 737 19.53 39.20 9.96
N ILE A 738 20.34 39.90 9.16
CA ILE A 738 20.06 40.10 7.72
C ILE A 738 19.83 38.77 7.00
N MET A 739 20.52 37.72 7.44
CA MET A 739 20.41 36.38 6.90
C MET A 739 19.04 35.76 7.22
N GLY A 740 18.56 35.92 8.44
CA GLY A 740 17.22 35.48 8.82
C GLY A 740 16.11 36.20 8.06
N TYR A 741 16.21 37.52 7.89
CA TYR A 741 15.27 38.26 7.02
C TYR A 741 15.32 37.75 5.58
N THR A 742 16.51 37.53 5.03
CA THR A 742 16.69 37.04 3.65
C THR A 742 16.05 35.67 3.45
N TYR A 743 16.23 34.74 4.39
CA TYR A 743 15.60 33.42 4.32
C TYR A 743 14.06 33.49 4.36
N ARG A 744 13.50 34.39 5.19
CA ARG A 744 12.05 34.61 5.23
C ARG A 744 11.51 35.20 3.94
N GLU A 745 12.23 36.17 3.36
CA GLU A 745 11.92 36.74 2.05
C GLU A 745 11.94 35.68 0.94
N ILE A 746 12.92 34.76 0.94
CA ILE A 746 12.98 33.66 -0.05
C ILE A 746 11.69 32.83 -0.06
N ILE A 747 11.20 32.45 1.12
CA ILE A 747 9.97 31.65 1.24
C ILE A 747 8.76 32.47 0.82
N GLN A 748 8.69 33.74 1.21
CA GLN A 748 7.62 34.64 0.78
C GLN A 748 7.59 34.83 -0.74
N ASN A 749 8.75 35.04 -1.37
CA ASN A 749 8.87 35.18 -2.81
C ASN A 749 8.32 33.94 -3.53
N ILE A 750 8.73 32.75 -3.10
CA ILE A 750 8.27 31.49 -3.69
C ILE A 750 6.76 31.33 -3.50
N ASN A 751 6.24 31.49 -2.28
CA ASN A 751 4.80 31.36 -2.00
C ASN A 751 3.97 32.36 -2.82
N ASN A 752 4.41 33.62 -2.91
CA ASN A 752 3.74 34.64 -3.70
C ASN A 752 3.68 34.26 -5.18
N THR A 753 4.76 33.71 -5.76
CA THR A 753 4.72 33.26 -7.16
C THR A 753 3.65 32.19 -7.41
N ILE A 754 3.41 31.30 -6.45
CA ILE A 754 2.40 30.24 -6.54
C ILE A 754 0.99 30.84 -6.36
N ILE A 755 0.80 31.71 -5.37
CA ILE A 755 -0.48 32.38 -5.09
C ILE A 755 -0.93 33.22 -6.29
N GLU A 756 -0.01 33.95 -6.90
CA GLU A 756 -0.25 34.82 -8.06
C GLU A 756 -0.27 34.06 -9.40
N SER A 757 -0.16 32.73 -9.37
CA SER A 757 -0.07 31.89 -10.56
C SER A 757 -1.25 32.13 -11.51
N LYS A 758 -0.91 32.37 -12.79
CA LYS A 758 -1.93 32.50 -13.83
C LYS A 758 -2.57 31.17 -14.21
N ASN A 759 -1.91 30.06 -13.91
CA ASN A 759 -2.29 28.70 -14.31
C ASN A 759 -3.17 27.98 -13.29
N ASN A 760 -3.59 28.66 -12.21
CA ASN A 760 -4.32 28.05 -11.10
C ASN A 760 -3.56 26.84 -10.54
N THR A 761 -2.26 27.01 -10.28
CA THR A 761 -1.37 25.96 -9.80
C THR A 761 -1.89 25.33 -8.50
N PHE A 762 -2.08 24.01 -8.52
CA PHE A 762 -2.31 23.24 -7.30
C PHE A 762 -0.98 23.01 -6.59
N LEU A 763 -0.91 23.38 -5.32
CA LEU A 763 0.25 23.07 -4.47
C LEU A 763 -0.12 21.94 -3.52
N ILE A 764 0.74 20.93 -3.44
CA ILE A 764 0.59 19.83 -2.50
C ILE A 764 1.90 19.68 -1.75
N LYS A 765 1.83 19.68 -0.43
CA LYS A 765 2.96 19.43 0.47
C LYS A 765 2.79 18.06 1.10
N TYR A 766 3.75 17.18 0.87
CA TYR A 766 3.81 15.86 1.49
C TYR A 766 4.89 15.84 2.56
N ILE A 767 4.47 15.76 3.80
CA ILE A 767 5.37 15.53 4.92
C ILE A 767 5.47 14.02 5.13
N ILE A 768 6.69 13.50 5.14
CA ILE A 768 6.94 12.08 5.35
C ILE A 768 7.72 11.86 6.65
N SER A 769 7.49 10.71 7.27
CA SER A 769 8.38 10.14 8.28
C SER A 769 8.76 8.72 7.85
N HIS A 770 10.02 8.54 7.44
CA HIS A 770 10.61 7.21 7.27
C HIS A 770 11.15 6.68 8.59
N ARG A 771 10.99 5.38 8.81
CA ARG A 771 11.57 4.69 9.96
C ARG A 771 12.60 3.68 9.49
N SER A 772 13.86 4.11 9.47
CA SER A 772 15.01 3.29 9.09
C SER A 772 15.15 2.05 9.99
N ASP A 773 15.33 0.87 9.38
CA ASP A 773 15.59 -0.41 10.05
C ASP A 773 16.77 -0.26 11.05
N PRO A 774 16.71 -0.79 12.29
CA PRO A 774 17.84 -0.76 13.24
C PRO A 774 19.14 -1.42 12.75
N VAL A 775 19.10 -2.13 11.62
CA VAL A 775 20.30 -2.68 10.97
C VAL A 775 21.17 -1.52 10.46
N MET A 776 22.43 -1.48 10.89
CA MET A 776 23.37 -0.41 10.52
C MET A 776 23.69 -0.45 9.02
N SER A 777 23.02 0.38 8.22
CA SER A 777 23.45 0.69 6.85
C SER A 777 24.55 1.76 6.88
N VAL A 778 25.42 1.75 5.86
CA VAL A 778 26.45 2.79 5.66
C VAL A 778 25.80 4.16 5.51
N ASP A 779 24.64 4.23 4.86
CA ASP A 779 23.85 5.46 4.72
C ASP A 779 23.34 5.98 6.06
N ARG A 780 22.91 5.10 6.98
CA ARG A 780 22.53 5.51 8.34
C ARG A 780 23.73 6.00 9.15
N PHE A 781 24.91 5.42 8.95
CA PHE A 781 26.15 5.86 9.62
C PHE A 781 26.59 7.26 9.15
N ILE A 782 26.27 7.62 7.91
CA ILE A 782 26.53 8.94 7.31
C ILE A 782 25.26 9.82 7.38
N GLY A 783 24.16 9.35 7.95
CA GLY A 783 22.88 10.07 8.09
C GLY A 783 22.10 10.30 6.79
N ARG A 784 22.49 9.66 5.67
CA ARG A 784 21.87 9.77 4.33
C ARG A 784 20.56 9.00 4.23
N SER A 785 20.30 8.06 5.15
CA SER A 785 19.17 7.12 5.08
C SER A 785 17.83 7.79 4.79
N GLU A 786 17.45 8.81 5.56
CA GLU A 786 16.17 9.50 5.42
C GLU A 786 16.16 10.45 4.19
N HIS A 787 17.32 10.94 3.77
CA HIS A 787 17.45 11.80 2.58
C HIS A 787 17.18 11.02 1.28
N VAL A 788 17.65 9.77 1.20
CA VAL A 788 17.51 8.91 0.02
C VAL A 788 16.33 7.94 0.11
N ALA A 789 15.72 7.75 1.30
CA ALA A 789 14.58 6.87 1.47
C ALA A 789 13.43 7.10 0.46
N PRO A 790 13.04 8.36 0.12
CA PRO A 790 12.00 8.59 -0.88
C PRO A 790 12.34 8.11 -2.31
N VAL A 791 13.60 7.78 -2.61
CA VAL A 791 14.05 7.28 -3.92
C VAL A 791 14.48 5.81 -3.89
N ASP A 792 14.87 5.28 -2.73
CA ASP A 792 15.36 3.90 -2.58
C ASP A 792 14.31 2.90 -2.09
N ASP A 793 13.26 3.35 -1.39
CA ASP A 793 12.24 2.47 -0.83
C ASP A 793 11.09 2.22 -1.82
N ASP A 794 11.14 1.10 -2.53
CA ASP A 794 10.10 0.64 -3.46
C ASP A 794 8.69 0.60 -2.83
N ASN A 795 8.57 0.24 -1.55
CA ASN A 795 7.28 0.20 -0.86
C ASN A 795 6.72 1.60 -0.66
N PHE A 796 7.58 2.55 -0.26
CA PHE A 796 7.20 3.95 -0.16
C PHE A 796 6.80 4.51 -1.52
N ILE A 797 7.59 4.28 -2.58
CA ILE A 797 7.30 4.83 -3.92
C ILE A 797 5.97 4.29 -4.46
N GLU A 798 5.71 2.99 -4.28
CA GLU A 798 4.41 2.39 -4.63
C GLU A 798 3.29 3.07 -3.86
N LYS A 799 3.38 3.12 -2.52
CA LYS A 799 2.37 3.72 -1.65
C LYS A 799 2.11 5.18 -2.03
N PHE A 800 3.16 5.97 -2.15
CA PHE A 800 3.10 7.39 -2.48
C PHE A 800 2.40 7.62 -3.82
N THR A 801 2.82 6.88 -4.85
CA THR A 801 2.30 7.03 -6.21
C THR A 801 0.88 6.50 -6.35
N CYS A 802 0.62 5.28 -5.88
CA CYS A 802 -0.67 4.59 -6.05
C CYS A 802 -1.78 5.16 -5.15
N ILE A 803 -1.45 5.72 -3.98
CA ILE A 803 -2.44 6.29 -3.06
C ILE A 803 -2.74 7.75 -3.38
N SER A 804 -1.74 8.53 -3.81
CA SER A 804 -1.94 9.96 -4.07
C SER A 804 -1.26 10.48 -5.34
N ALA A 805 0.07 10.49 -5.38
CA ALA A 805 0.82 11.34 -6.30
C ALA A 805 0.58 11.02 -7.80
N GLY A 806 0.29 9.75 -8.13
CA GLY A 806 0.09 9.29 -9.50
C GLY A 806 -1.06 10.01 -10.23
N LYS A 807 -2.11 10.45 -9.52
CA LYS A 807 -3.24 11.17 -10.14
C LYS A 807 -2.84 12.50 -10.78
N TYR A 808 -1.79 13.14 -10.26
CA TYR A 808 -1.31 14.45 -10.75
C TYR A 808 -0.46 14.33 -12.03
N PHE A 809 -0.18 13.11 -12.50
CA PHE A 809 0.52 12.85 -13.77
C PHE A 809 -0.44 12.44 -14.91
N ARG A 810 -1.76 12.42 -14.69
CA ARG A 810 -2.74 12.10 -15.73
C ARG A 810 -3.01 13.26 -16.68
#